data_AF-A0A7W7C917-F1
#
_entry.id   AF-A0A7W7C917-F1
#
_cell.length_a   1.000
_cell.length_b   1.000
_cell.length_c   1.000
_cell.angle_alpha   90.00
_cell.angle_beta   90.00
_cell.angle_gamma   90.00
#
_symmetry.space_group_name_H-M   'P 1'
#
loop_
_entity.id
_entity.type
_entity.pdbx_description
1 polymer ?
#
loop_
_entity_poly.entity_id
_entity_poly.type
_entity_poly.pdbx_seq_one_letter_code
_entity_poly.pdbx_strand_id
1 'polypeptide(L)'
;MRVLSVDLGTSNTVAVLSAHGLPPRVIEVDGSATMPSAVYANEDGTLLVGRDAERQARLDPSRFEPNPKRRIDETTLLLGTNVITVTDALAAVLERVAKETARQLNGVLPDEVRLTHPAQWGTVRRNALVSAARLAGLGPNLVLVPEPVAAAAHFASFPDRELTPGQALAVYDLGAGTFDVAVVGVTPTGFTVLAEDGLPDLGGLDVDHALLIHVGREVSFRDPGRWQRLLRPESTADRRGRRTLLEDVREAKEALSRHPQTEVPMPEEFSDVLVTRTELEALIRPSLLRSVDVLSQTIQRAGMAPEQLAGIFLVGGSSRIPLVAQLIADRLRVVPVSLDQPETAVAMGAYHVPQDDNPMRTQDVPSATAQGLQTGSGVQTASGAAGQAAAAGYAAHGTQGEQAGYGAHADQAAQAGYGTHSDHAAQAGYGTHAEQAAQAGYGAHAEHPAQSGYGAQTEQAAQAGYGAQTEHGAQAGYSGQAGYAAQSGHGGYPAQGEHAGQAGYLDQTAYLDQAGHTQTGHGTQPAHVTQSSQVTQSATPAPGLPSQSQYPGQQQGYAQQQQYAGSYPQGGGYPQAAGAGKGGKGNKNKLLLIGIAAAVVVVLGVVVGVFAFGGTKLPTAQDCQSVGSADDKGFTSCLRQLAGTVADTGKCAKGPGVANVPAEVAKLVGAQVSCSVSGADGQQVQVIYQQAPSQQSADMAAAMTKQLAGKGEKVEAAWQGNGLKGHYSAAVNNSTGWVVFTVEGRPLFGAVNVTGAKSGNANAMADLFEQKIQPGTS
;
A
#
# COMPACT_ATOMS: atom_id res chain seq x y z
N MET A 1 -7.35 -8.40 31.94
CA MET A 1 -7.67 -7.99 30.57
C MET A 1 -7.02 -8.97 29.60
N ARG A 2 -7.59 -9.12 28.41
CA ARG A 2 -7.14 -9.99 27.33
C ARG A 2 -7.05 -9.12 26.09
N VAL A 3 -5.82 -8.77 25.71
CA VAL A 3 -5.55 -7.78 24.67
C VAL A 3 -4.98 -8.51 23.46
N LEU A 4 -5.70 -8.42 22.34
CA LEU A 4 -5.19 -8.79 21.02
C LEU A 4 -4.63 -7.51 20.38
N SER A 5 -3.40 -7.56 19.89
CA SER A 5 -2.83 -6.54 19.02
C SER A 5 -2.58 -7.15 17.64
N VAL A 6 -3.04 -6.51 16.57
CA VAL A 6 -2.90 -7.00 15.20
C VAL A 6 -2.23 -5.92 14.35
N ASP A 7 -1.11 -6.30 13.74
CA ASP A 7 -0.55 -5.58 12.61
C ASP A 7 -1.08 -6.18 11.32
N LEU A 8 -1.95 -5.43 10.64
CA LEU A 8 -2.43 -5.74 9.30
C LEU A 8 -1.47 -5.13 8.28
N GLY A 9 -0.26 -5.68 8.16
CA GLY A 9 0.76 -5.23 7.21
C GLY A 9 0.40 -5.54 5.74
N THR A 10 1.11 -4.89 4.81
CA THR A 10 0.77 -4.94 3.37
C THR A 10 0.80 -6.34 2.76
N SER A 11 1.81 -7.14 3.11
CA SER A 11 2.00 -8.51 2.59
C SER A 11 1.95 -9.58 3.67
N ASN A 12 2.16 -9.21 4.94
CA ASN A 12 2.06 -10.09 6.10
C ASN A 12 1.25 -9.41 7.21
N THR A 13 0.47 -10.21 7.93
CA THR A 13 -0.29 -9.88 9.12
C THR A 13 0.36 -10.58 10.32
N VAL A 14 0.53 -9.86 11.43
CA VAL A 14 1.05 -10.41 12.70
C VAL A 14 0.04 -10.15 13.81
N ALA A 15 -0.15 -11.11 14.70
CA ALA A 15 -1.04 -11.00 15.83
C ALA A 15 -0.30 -11.32 17.14
N VAL A 16 -0.57 -10.55 18.19
CA VAL A 16 0.03 -10.67 19.52
C VAL A 16 -1.08 -10.71 20.56
N LEU A 17 -1.05 -11.68 21.47
CA LEU A 17 -2.07 -11.86 22.49
C LEU A 17 -1.46 -11.94 23.88
N SER A 18 -1.83 -10.97 24.72
CA SER A 18 -1.66 -11.00 26.17
C SER A 18 -2.98 -11.44 26.81
N ALA A 19 -2.96 -12.51 27.61
CA ALA A 19 -4.14 -13.08 28.23
C ALA A 19 -3.78 -13.86 29.50
N HIS A 20 -4.75 -14.07 30.39
CA HIS A 20 -4.60 -14.87 31.62
C HIS A 20 -3.44 -14.45 32.55
N GLY A 21 -3.00 -13.19 32.48
CA GLY A 21 -1.86 -12.67 33.25
C GLY A 21 -0.48 -13.01 32.67
N LEU A 22 -0.42 -13.63 31.48
CA LEU A 22 0.82 -13.90 30.75
C LEU A 22 1.30 -12.64 30.00
N PRO A 23 2.62 -12.50 29.76
CA PRO A 23 3.15 -11.43 28.92
C PRO A 23 2.63 -11.51 27.47
N PRO A 24 2.71 -10.41 26.70
CA PRO A 24 2.40 -10.42 25.28
C PRO A 24 3.30 -11.43 24.55
N ARG A 25 2.68 -12.20 23.65
CA ARG A 25 3.37 -13.20 22.81
C ARG A 25 2.71 -13.22 21.44
N VAL A 26 3.50 -13.50 20.39
CA VAL A 26 2.98 -13.68 19.04
C VAL A 26 2.05 -14.90 18.99
N ILE A 27 0.95 -14.78 18.28
CA ILE A 27 0.05 -15.88 17.91
C ILE A 27 0.61 -16.52 16.64
N GLU A 28 0.92 -17.81 16.69
CA GLU A 28 1.13 -18.57 15.46
C GLU A 28 -0.19 -18.83 14.75
N VAL A 29 -0.36 -18.27 13.55
CA VAL A 29 -1.47 -18.59 12.64
C VAL A 29 -0.94 -19.56 11.58
N ASP A 30 -1.62 -20.71 11.45
CA ASP A 30 -1.21 -21.77 10.51
C ASP A 30 0.25 -22.24 10.65
N GLY A 31 0.75 -22.27 11.90
CA GLY A 31 2.15 -22.62 12.22
C GLY A 31 3.14 -21.58 11.71
N SER A 32 2.86 -20.30 11.98
CA SER A 32 3.72 -19.18 11.60
C SER A 32 3.46 -17.92 12.43
N ALA A 33 4.52 -17.25 12.87
CA ALA A 33 4.46 -15.94 13.50
C ALA A 33 3.92 -14.84 12.57
N THR A 34 3.96 -15.07 11.26
CA THR A 34 3.46 -14.17 10.19
C THR A 34 2.48 -14.92 9.31
N MET A 35 1.29 -14.37 9.08
CA MET A 35 0.35 -14.88 8.08
C MET A 35 0.40 -13.98 6.84
N PRO A 36 0.45 -14.50 5.59
CA PRO A 36 0.34 -13.64 4.41
C PRO A 36 -0.99 -12.86 4.42
N SER A 37 -0.97 -11.56 4.11
CA SER A 37 -2.16 -10.70 4.06
C SER A 37 -3.03 -10.94 2.81
N ALA A 38 -2.77 -12.02 2.08
CA ALA A 38 -3.33 -12.32 0.77
C ALA A 38 -4.74 -12.96 0.84
N VAL A 39 -5.54 -12.74 -0.21
CA VAL A 39 -6.90 -13.31 -0.36
C VAL A 39 -7.08 -14.03 -1.70
N TYR A 40 -7.93 -15.05 -1.72
CA TYR A 40 -8.31 -15.79 -2.92
C TYR A 40 -9.83 -16.06 -2.95
N ALA A 41 -10.49 -15.82 -4.09
CA ALA A 41 -11.93 -16.05 -4.24
C ALA A 41 -12.25 -17.34 -5.02
N ASN A 42 -12.81 -18.32 -4.32
CA ASN A 42 -13.35 -19.57 -4.88
C ASN A 42 -14.50 -19.29 -5.87
N GLU A 43 -14.89 -20.29 -6.68
CA GLU A 43 -15.94 -20.12 -7.70
C GLU A 43 -17.32 -19.80 -7.12
N ASP A 44 -17.58 -20.20 -5.87
CA ASP A 44 -18.80 -19.89 -5.10
C ASP A 44 -18.78 -18.51 -4.41
N GLY A 45 -17.67 -17.76 -4.55
CA GLY A 45 -17.47 -16.46 -3.90
C GLY A 45 -16.87 -16.54 -2.49
N THR A 46 -16.62 -17.74 -1.93
CA THR A 46 -15.98 -17.85 -0.62
C THR A 46 -14.52 -17.42 -0.67
N LEU A 47 -14.07 -16.73 0.38
CA LEU A 47 -12.70 -16.25 0.50
C LEU A 47 -11.82 -17.22 1.29
N LEU A 48 -10.67 -17.56 0.72
CA LEU A 48 -9.53 -18.14 1.42
C LEU A 48 -8.50 -17.04 1.66
N VAL A 49 -7.67 -17.19 2.70
CA VAL A 49 -6.65 -16.21 3.07
C VAL A 49 -5.31 -16.86 3.41
N GLY A 50 -4.25 -16.05 3.48
CA GLY A 50 -2.93 -16.51 3.90
C GLY A 50 -2.36 -17.64 3.04
N ARG A 51 -1.73 -18.63 3.70
CA ARG A 51 -1.06 -19.77 3.04
C ARG A 51 -2.00 -20.59 2.13
N ASP A 52 -3.30 -20.61 2.40
CA ASP A 52 -4.26 -21.33 1.55
C ASP A 52 -4.76 -20.50 0.36
N ALA A 53 -4.82 -19.17 0.47
CA ALA A 53 -4.96 -18.29 -0.69
C ALA A 53 -3.77 -18.44 -1.64
N GLU A 54 -2.55 -18.40 -1.10
CA GLU A 54 -1.31 -18.65 -1.85
C GLU A 54 -1.30 -20.04 -2.49
N ARG A 55 -1.86 -21.06 -1.81
CA ARG A 55 -1.96 -22.43 -2.33
C ARG A 55 -2.91 -22.50 -3.53
N GLN A 56 -4.13 -21.98 -3.44
CA GLN A 56 -5.10 -22.05 -4.54
C GLN A 56 -4.71 -21.16 -5.72
N ALA A 57 -4.08 -20.01 -5.45
CA ALA A 57 -3.56 -19.14 -6.49
C ALA A 57 -2.39 -19.75 -7.29
N ARG A 58 -1.89 -20.96 -6.97
CA ARG A 58 -0.98 -21.73 -7.85
C ARG A 58 -1.74 -22.52 -8.93
N LEU A 59 -3.06 -22.65 -8.80
CA LEU A 59 -3.96 -23.24 -9.81
C LEU A 59 -4.55 -22.16 -10.72
N ASP A 60 -5.11 -21.09 -10.15
CA ASP A 60 -5.60 -19.93 -10.90
C ASP A 60 -5.22 -18.58 -10.26
N PRO A 61 -4.10 -17.95 -10.68
CA PRO A 61 -3.71 -16.65 -10.17
C PRO A 61 -4.66 -15.48 -10.52
N SER A 62 -5.68 -15.68 -11.37
CA SER A 62 -6.65 -14.61 -11.68
C SER A 62 -7.62 -14.31 -10.52
N ARG A 63 -7.72 -15.24 -9.56
CA ARG A 63 -8.63 -15.19 -8.40
C ARG A 63 -7.98 -14.65 -7.12
N PHE A 64 -6.81 -14.02 -7.22
CA PHE A 64 -5.90 -13.75 -6.10
C PHE A 64 -5.51 -12.27 -5.99
N GLU A 65 -5.56 -11.72 -4.77
CA GLU A 65 -4.94 -10.42 -4.43
C GLU A 65 -3.94 -10.63 -3.28
N PRO A 66 -2.62 -10.53 -3.53
CA PRO A 66 -1.60 -10.71 -2.50
C PRO A 66 -1.47 -9.56 -1.49
N ASN A 67 -1.89 -8.34 -1.81
CA ASN A 67 -1.64 -7.13 -1.01
C ASN A 67 -2.88 -6.21 -0.87
N PRO A 68 -4.02 -6.69 -0.33
CA PRO A 68 -5.25 -5.90 -0.28
C PRO A 68 -5.13 -4.57 0.48
N LYS A 69 -4.17 -4.43 1.42
CA LYS A 69 -3.87 -3.13 2.09
C LYS A 69 -3.45 -2.03 1.10
N ARG A 70 -2.72 -2.36 0.01
CA ARG A 70 -2.39 -1.38 -1.06
C ARG A 70 -3.63 -0.95 -1.87
N ARG A 71 -4.73 -1.71 -1.80
CA ARG A 71 -5.98 -1.45 -2.54
C ARG A 71 -7.03 -0.68 -1.72
N ILE A 72 -6.70 -0.21 -0.51
CA ILE A 72 -7.68 0.34 0.46
C ILE A 72 -8.43 1.61 -0.02
N ASP A 73 -7.91 2.30 -1.03
CA ASP A 73 -8.59 3.44 -1.67
C ASP A 73 -9.58 3.03 -2.78
N GLU A 74 -9.65 1.74 -3.12
CA GLU A 74 -10.58 1.18 -4.10
C GLU A 74 -11.81 0.55 -3.42
N THR A 75 -12.98 0.70 -4.04
CA THR A 75 -14.23 0.13 -3.51
C THR A 75 -14.26 -1.41 -3.60
N THR A 76 -13.75 -1.97 -4.70
CA THR A 76 -13.92 -3.39 -5.03
C THR A 76 -12.72 -4.01 -5.75
N LEU A 77 -12.59 -5.34 -5.62
CA LEU A 77 -11.63 -6.18 -6.34
C LEU A 77 -12.37 -7.15 -7.26
N LEU A 78 -11.87 -7.32 -8.49
CA LEU A 78 -12.32 -8.38 -9.40
C LEU A 78 -11.35 -9.57 -9.29
N LEU A 79 -11.80 -10.64 -8.64
CA LEU A 79 -11.04 -11.89 -8.47
C LEU A 79 -11.67 -13.00 -9.32
N GLY A 80 -11.06 -13.25 -10.48
CA GLY A 80 -11.60 -14.11 -11.54
C GLY A 80 -12.91 -13.55 -12.09
N THR A 81 -14.03 -14.16 -11.68
CA THR A 81 -15.40 -13.75 -12.02
C THR A 81 -16.10 -12.96 -10.91
N ASN A 82 -15.50 -12.88 -9.72
CA ASN A 82 -16.18 -12.41 -8.52
C ASN A 82 -15.78 -10.97 -8.19
N VAL A 83 -16.77 -10.11 -7.93
CA VAL A 83 -16.54 -8.76 -7.41
C VAL A 83 -16.76 -8.80 -5.90
N ILE A 84 -15.73 -8.47 -5.13
CA ILE A 84 -15.76 -8.36 -3.66
C ILE A 84 -15.42 -6.93 -3.25
N THR A 85 -15.81 -6.46 -2.05
CA THR A 85 -15.29 -5.17 -1.56
C THR A 85 -13.88 -5.35 -1.00
N VAL A 86 -13.07 -4.28 -1.01
CA VAL A 86 -11.76 -4.31 -0.34
C VAL A 86 -11.92 -4.49 1.18
N THR A 87 -12.99 -3.92 1.76
CA THR A 87 -13.33 -4.12 3.17
C THR A 87 -13.59 -5.58 3.52
N ASP A 88 -14.26 -6.35 2.65
CA ASP A 88 -14.47 -7.80 2.84
C ASP A 88 -13.17 -8.60 2.72
N ALA A 89 -12.27 -8.20 1.82
CA ALA A 89 -10.94 -8.81 1.69
C ALA A 89 -10.10 -8.60 2.97
N LEU A 90 -10.06 -7.38 3.50
CA LEU A 90 -9.40 -7.07 4.77
C LEU A 90 -10.10 -7.78 5.95
N ALA A 91 -11.44 -7.88 5.93
CA ALA A 91 -12.20 -8.58 6.96
C ALA A 91 -11.87 -10.07 7.00
N ALA A 92 -11.76 -10.76 5.85
CA ALA A 92 -11.42 -12.18 5.82
C ALA A 92 -10.02 -12.47 6.39
N VAL A 93 -9.04 -11.58 6.16
CA VAL A 93 -7.70 -11.67 6.76
C VAL A 93 -7.76 -11.53 8.28
N LEU A 94 -8.48 -10.50 8.76
CA LEU A 94 -8.69 -10.29 10.20
C LEU A 94 -9.54 -11.40 10.85
N GLU A 95 -10.47 -12.01 10.13
CA GLU A 95 -11.33 -13.09 10.61
C GLU A 95 -10.52 -14.38 10.85
N ARG A 96 -9.45 -14.63 10.06
CA ARG A 96 -8.53 -15.74 10.32
C ARG A 96 -7.76 -15.55 11.62
N VAL A 97 -7.29 -14.33 11.90
CA VAL A 97 -6.68 -13.95 13.18
C VAL A 97 -7.70 -14.05 14.32
N ALA A 98 -8.94 -13.61 14.12
CA ALA A 98 -10.01 -13.70 15.11
C ALA A 98 -10.33 -15.17 15.48
N LYS A 99 -10.43 -16.06 14.48
CA LYS A 99 -10.67 -17.51 14.65
C LYS A 99 -9.56 -18.18 15.45
N GLU A 100 -8.30 -17.90 15.14
CA GLU A 100 -7.16 -18.46 15.90
C GLU A 100 -7.07 -17.87 17.32
N THR A 101 -7.32 -16.57 17.49
CA THR A 101 -7.40 -15.92 18.81
C THR A 101 -8.51 -16.56 19.66
N ALA A 102 -9.70 -16.77 19.10
CA ALA A 102 -10.81 -17.43 19.77
C ALA A 102 -10.48 -18.89 20.11
N ARG A 103 -9.76 -19.62 19.26
CA ARG A 103 -9.27 -20.97 19.57
C ARG A 103 -8.38 -20.98 20.81
N GLN A 104 -7.47 -20.01 20.94
CA GLN A 104 -6.59 -19.88 22.11
C GLN A 104 -7.30 -19.37 23.37
N LEU A 105 -8.39 -18.62 23.22
CA LEU A 105 -9.23 -18.10 24.32
C LEU A 105 -10.46 -18.96 24.63
N ASN A 106 -10.51 -20.22 24.18
CA ASN A 106 -11.62 -21.17 24.38
C ASN A 106 -13.00 -20.63 23.95
N GLY A 107 -13.03 -19.91 22.83
CA GLY A 107 -14.24 -19.33 22.22
C GLY A 107 -14.62 -17.94 22.72
N VAL A 108 -13.90 -17.37 23.71
CA VAL A 108 -14.23 -16.05 24.27
C VAL A 108 -13.45 -14.94 23.55
N LEU A 109 -14.16 -13.93 23.01
CA LEU A 109 -13.54 -12.77 22.37
C LEU A 109 -12.59 -12.01 23.32
N PRO A 110 -11.54 -11.32 22.82
CA PRO A 110 -10.70 -10.40 23.61
C PRO A 110 -11.51 -9.35 24.38
N ASP A 111 -10.92 -8.80 25.45
CA ASP A 111 -11.49 -7.65 26.15
C ASP A 111 -11.24 -6.34 25.37
N GLU A 112 -10.15 -6.30 24.60
CA GLU A 112 -9.68 -5.15 23.81
C GLU A 112 -8.93 -5.66 22.57
N VAL A 113 -9.12 -5.00 21.43
CA VAL A 113 -8.36 -5.29 20.19
C VAL A 113 -7.72 -4.01 19.68
N ARG A 114 -6.39 -4.04 19.56
CA ARG A 114 -5.57 -2.96 19.00
C ARG A 114 -5.23 -3.28 17.55
N LEU A 115 -5.46 -2.34 16.65
CA LEU A 115 -5.18 -2.48 15.22
C LEU A 115 -4.20 -1.39 14.81
N THR A 116 -3.09 -1.76 14.17
CA THR A 116 -2.12 -0.76 13.70
C THR A 116 -2.49 -0.21 12.32
N HIS A 117 -2.11 1.04 12.06
CA HIS A 117 -2.23 1.67 10.75
C HIS A 117 -1.07 2.63 10.46
N PRO A 118 -0.70 2.88 9.20
CA PRO A 118 0.29 3.90 8.86
C PRO A 118 -0.18 5.26 9.40
N ALA A 119 0.70 6.03 10.01
CA ALA A 119 0.30 7.22 10.78
C ALA A 119 -0.41 8.28 9.91
N GLN A 120 0.09 8.46 8.67
CA GLN A 120 -0.49 9.33 7.63
C GLN A 120 -1.92 8.94 7.17
N TRP A 121 -2.48 7.80 7.60
CA TRP A 121 -3.83 7.39 7.17
C TRP A 121 -4.91 8.31 7.75
N GLY A 122 -5.53 9.09 6.87
CA GLY A 122 -6.75 9.84 7.15
C GLY A 122 -7.96 8.95 7.48
N THR A 123 -9.03 9.60 7.96
CA THR A 123 -10.20 8.95 8.56
C THR A 123 -10.87 7.90 7.67
N VAL A 124 -10.92 8.08 6.35
CA VAL A 124 -11.51 7.08 5.43
C VAL A 124 -10.84 5.71 5.53
N ARG A 125 -9.50 5.64 5.43
CA ARG A 125 -8.75 4.37 5.52
C ARG A 125 -8.83 3.76 6.91
N ARG A 126 -8.79 4.59 7.96
CA ARG A 126 -8.99 4.15 9.36
C ARG A 126 -10.39 3.57 9.58
N ASN A 127 -11.43 4.17 9.01
CA ASN A 127 -12.80 3.67 9.08
C ASN A 127 -13.00 2.37 8.29
N ALA A 128 -12.32 2.20 7.15
CA ALA A 128 -12.31 0.94 6.41
C ALA A 128 -11.68 -0.20 7.24
N LEU A 129 -10.54 0.05 7.90
CA LEU A 129 -9.91 -0.91 8.83
C LEU A 129 -10.81 -1.28 10.02
N VAL A 130 -11.43 -0.28 10.66
CA VAL A 130 -12.40 -0.50 11.75
C VAL A 130 -13.63 -1.29 11.28
N SER A 131 -14.10 -1.04 10.06
CA SER A 131 -15.23 -1.78 9.46
C SER A 131 -14.86 -3.23 9.16
N ALA A 132 -13.69 -3.47 8.58
CA ALA A 132 -13.15 -4.81 8.34
C ALA A 132 -13.01 -5.60 9.65
N ALA A 133 -12.52 -4.98 10.73
CA ALA A 133 -12.40 -5.62 12.04
C ALA A 133 -13.76 -5.95 12.69
N ARG A 134 -14.78 -5.11 12.50
CA ARG A 134 -16.16 -5.40 12.93
C ARG A 134 -16.76 -6.57 12.17
N LEU A 135 -16.58 -6.62 10.84
CA LEU A 135 -17.00 -7.74 9.99
C LEU A 135 -16.27 -9.05 10.36
N ALA A 136 -14.99 -8.97 10.73
CA ALA A 136 -14.18 -10.08 11.24
C ALA A 136 -14.59 -10.60 12.63
N GLY A 137 -15.58 -9.98 13.29
CA GLY A 137 -16.06 -10.40 14.60
C GLY A 137 -15.14 -10.07 15.78
N LEU A 138 -14.19 -9.14 15.62
CA LEU A 138 -13.19 -8.77 16.65
C LEU A 138 -13.77 -8.00 17.86
N GLY A 139 -15.10 -7.87 17.96
CA GLY A 139 -15.78 -7.22 19.08
C GLY A 139 -15.88 -5.70 18.97
N PRO A 140 -16.49 -5.03 19.98
CA PRO A 140 -16.74 -3.60 19.94
C PRO A 140 -15.54 -2.74 20.39
N ASN A 141 -14.66 -3.28 21.23
CA ASN A 141 -13.56 -2.53 21.88
C ASN A 141 -12.33 -2.47 20.98
N LEU A 142 -12.45 -1.71 19.89
CA LEU A 142 -11.38 -1.51 18.89
C LEU A 142 -10.61 -0.21 19.19
N VAL A 143 -9.29 -0.31 19.31
CA VAL A 143 -8.36 0.81 19.48
C VAL A 143 -7.46 0.87 18.25
N LEU A 144 -7.30 2.06 17.66
CA LEU A 144 -6.34 2.30 16.58
C LEU A 144 -5.01 2.80 17.15
N VAL A 145 -3.91 2.29 16.62
CA VAL A 145 -2.55 2.65 17.04
C VAL A 145 -1.71 2.99 15.80
N PRO A 146 -1.04 4.16 15.73
CA PRO A 146 -0.11 4.43 14.63
C PRO A 146 1.07 3.45 14.63
N GLU A 147 1.38 2.85 13.49
CA GLU A 147 2.50 1.91 13.29
C GLU A 147 3.85 2.41 13.88
N PRO A 148 4.29 3.66 13.67
CA PRO A 148 5.51 4.16 14.31
C PRO A 148 5.39 4.37 15.83
N VAL A 149 4.20 4.68 16.36
CA VAL A 149 3.98 4.79 17.81
C VAL A 149 4.04 3.41 18.47
N ALA A 150 3.51 2.39 17.81
CA ALA A 150 3.69 0.99 18.22
C ALA A 150 5.18 0.61 18.21
N ALA A 151 5.89 0.84 17.10
CA ALA A 151 7.32 0.55 17.01
C ALA A 151 8.16 1.25 18.09
N ALA A 152 7.88 2.52 18.39
CA ALA A 152 8.50 3.27 19.48
C ALA A 152 8.25 2.63 20.86
N ALA A 153 7.00 2.25 21.16
CA ALA A 153 6.66 1.56 22.39
C ALA A 153 7.31 0.18 22.50
N HIS A 154 7.55 -0.52 21.38
CA HIS A 154 8.33 -1.75 21.40
C HIS A 154 9.81 -1.50 21.68
N PHE A 155 10.43 -0.51 21.04
CA PHE A 155 11.83 -0.16 21.30
C PHE A 155 12.06 0.16 22.79
N ALA A 156 11.16 0.96 23.38
CA ALA A 156 11.19 1.31 24.80
C ALA A 156 10.83 0.16 25.76
N SER A 157 10.26 -0.95 25.26
CA SER A 157 9.91 -2.11 26.08
C SER A 157 11.07 -3.06 26.40
N PHE A 158 12.24 -2.86 25.75
CA PHE A 158 13.43 -3.68 26.00
C PHE A 158 14.22 -3.16 27.23
N PRO A 159 14.83 -4.07 28.02
CA PRO A 159 15.84 -3.70 29.00
C PRO A 159 16.94 -2.82 28.39
N ASP A 160 17.46 -1.89 29.19
CA ASP A 160 18.49 -0.91 28.82
C ASP A 160 18.12 0.02 27.64
N ARG A 161 16.84 0.09 27.25
CA ARG A 161 16.30 0.97 26.20
C ARG A 161 15.10 1.81 26.63
N GLU A 162 14.84 1.90 27.94
CA GLU A 162 13.80 2.76 28.51
C GLU A 162 14.01 4.22 28.07
N LEU A 163 12.95 4.86 27.60
CA LEU A 163 12.98 6.24 27.10
C LEU A 163 12.23 7.17 28.06
N THR A 164 12.86 8.26 28.46
CA THR A 164 12.30 9.23 29.40
C THR A 164 11.54 10.36 28.68
N PRO A 165 10.50 10.95 29.31
CA PRO A 165 9.73 12.05 28.71
C PRO A 165 10.62 13.22 28.26
N GLY A 166 10.41 13.67 27.03
CA GLY A 166 11.24 14.68 26.36
C GLY A 166 12.35 14.11 25.46
N GLN A 167 12.68 12.81 25.56
CA GLN A 167 13.47 12.13 24.53
C GLN A 167 12.62 11.78 23.32
N ALA A 168 13.27 11.55 22.17
CA ALA A 168 12.63 11.07 20.95
C ALA A 168 13.52 10.03 20.24
N LEU A 169 12.90 9.21 19.39
CA LEU A 169 13.58 8.35 18.42
C LEU A 169 13.03 8.62 17.02
N ALA A 170 13.77 8.23 15.98
CA ALA A 170 13.21 8.07 14.65
C ALA A 170 12.84 6.60 14.42
N VAL A 171 11.65 6.33 13.89
CA VAL A 171 11.24 5.04 13.34
C VAL A 171 11.36 5.12 11.83
N TYR A 172 12.10 4.18 11.23
CA TYR A 172 12.29 3.99 9.80
C TYR A 172 11.65 2.65 9.44
N ASP A 173 10.48 2.67 8.80
CA ASP A 173 9.78 1.47 8.34
C ASP A 173 9.94 1.32 6.83
N LEU A 174 10.59 0.23 6.40
CA LEU A 174 10.65 -0.17 5.00
C LEU A 174 9.89 -1.48 4.84
N GLY A 175 8.58 -1.37 4.68
CA GLY A 175 7.68 -2.48 4.47
C GLY A 175 7.79 -3.10 3.07
N ALA A 176 6.80 -3.89 2.70
CA ALA A 176 6.62 -4.36 1.31
C ALA A 176 5.85 -3.35 0.44
N GLY A 177 5.05 -2.48 1.08
CA GLY A 177 4.16 -1.54 0.42
C GLY A 177 4.73 -0.13 0.22
N THR A 178 5.44 0.37 1.22
CA THR A 178 5.80 1.77 1.36
C THR A 178 7.06 1.90 2.19
N PHE A 179 7.65 3.09 2.16
CA PHE A 179 8.61 3.56 3.12
C PHE A 179 7.91 4.64 3.95
N ASP A 180 7.92 4.51 5.27
CA ASP A 180 7.30 5.45 6.19
C ASP A 180 8.30 5.81 7.30
N VAL A 181 8.37 7.08 7.67
CA VAL A 181 9.29 7.57 8.70
C VAL A 181 8.59 8.55 9.63
N ALA A 182 8.82 8.39 10.93
CA ALA A 182 8.32 9.30 11.94
C ALA A 182 9.35 9.53 13.05
N VAL A 183 9.42 10.75 13.55
CA VAL A 183 10.08 11.06 14.81
C VAL A 183 9.03 10.97 15.91
N VAL A 184 9.23 10.05 16.85
CA VAL A 184 8.29 9.79 17.96
C VAL A 184 8.91 10.28 19.25
N GLY A 185 8.28 11.29 19.86
CA GLY A 185 8.67 11.84 21.16
C GLY A 185 7.93 11.16 22.31
N VAL A 186 8.60 11.01 23.45
CA VAL A 186 8.02 10.44 24.67
C VAL A 186 7.40 11.56 25.50
N THR A 187 6.15 11.36 25.92
CA THR A 187 5.40 12.25 26.81
C THR A 187 5.26 11.63 28.20
N PRO A 188 4.84 12.37 29.23
CA PRO A 188 4.55 11.80 30.55
C PRO A 188 3.42 10.76 30.59
N THR A 189 2.61 10.63 29.52
CA THR A 189 1.52 9.64 29.42
C THR A 189 1.74 8.58 28.33
N GLY A 190 2.75 8.73 27.47
CA GLY A 190 3.02 7.78 26.38
C GLY A 190 3.91 8.35 25.28
N PHE A 191 3.41 8.34 24.05
CA PHE A 191 4.18 8.64 22.84
C PHE A 191 3.38 9.56 21.91
N THR A 192 4.07 10.46 21.20
CA THR A 192 3.46 11.34 20.20
C THR A 192 4.34 11.47 18.96
N VAL A 193 3.73 11.63 17.79
CA VAL A 193 4.46 11.89 16.53
C VAL A 193 4.80 13.38 16.46
N LEU A 194 6.10 13.69 16.43
CA LEU A 194 6.61 15.06 16.33
C LEU A 194 6.71 15.52 14.86
N ALA A 195 7.07 14.60 13.96
CA ALA A 195 7.06 14.79 12.52
C ALA A 195 6.96 13.43 11.83
N GLU A 196 6.34 13.38 10.65
CA GLU A 196 6.25 12.20 9.79
C GLU A 196 6.40 12.55 8.31
N ASP A 197 6.83 11.57 7.51
CA ASP A 197 6.85 11.61 6.04
C ASP A 197 6.96 10.18 5.48
N GLY A 198 6.95 10.00 4.16
CA GLY A 198 7.10 8.69 3.53
C GLY A 198 7.28 8.74 2.01
N LEU A 199 7.44 7.57 1.41
CA LEU A 199 7.56 7.36 -0.03
C LEU A 199 6.62 6.20 -0.45
N PRO A 200 5.45 6.50 -1.05
CA PRO A 200 4.47 5.47 -1.43
C PRO A 200 4.89 4.64 -2.66
N ASP A 201 5.96 5.06 -3.33
CA ASP A 201 6.59 4.44 -4.51
C ASP A 201 7.90 3.69 -4.16
N LEU A 202 8.10 3.33 -2.88
CA LEU A 202 9.28 2.61 -2.41
C LEU A 202 8.92 1.61 -1.31
N GLY A 203 8.72 0.35 -1.67
CA GLY A 203 8.69 -0.77 -0.73
C GLY A 203 9.42 -2.00 -1.26
N GLY A 204 9.36 -3.09 -0.50
CA GLY A 204 9.95 -4.37 -0.89
C GLY A 204 9.50 -4.93 -2.24
N LEU A 205 8.28 -4.59 -2.70
CA LEU A 205 7.78 -4.97 -4.03
C LEU A 205 8.40 -4.15 -5.16
N ASP A 206 8.81 -2.92 -4.88
CA ASP A 206 9.47 -2.02 -5.84
C ASP A 206 10.94 -2.44 -6.01
N VAL A 207 11.55 -3.00 -4.95
CA VAL A 207 12.81 -3.75 -5.02
C VAL A 207 12.66 -5.04 -5.85
N ASP A 208 11.60 -5.82 -5.65
CA ASP A 208 11.31 -7.02 -6.46
C ASP A 208 11.17 -6.66 -7.95
N HIS A 209 10.50 -5.55 -8.25
CA HIS A 209 10.36 -5.06 -9.62
C HIS A 209 11.69 -4.62 -10.24
N ALA A 210 12.57 -3.95 -9.48
CA ALA A 210 13.92 -3.60 -9.93
C ALA A 210 14.77 -4.84 -10.25
N LEU A 211 14.69 -5.88 -9.41
CA LEU A 211 15.38 -7.16 -9.63
C LEU A 211 14.80 -7.93 -10.82
N LEU A 212 13.47 -7.96 -10.98
CA LEU A 212 12.79 -8.55 -12.15
C LEU A 212 13.21 -7.89 -13.47
N ILE A 213 13.40 -6.56 -13.48
CA ILE A 213 13.89 -5.83 -14.65
C ILE A 213 15.34 -6.23 -14.99
N HIS A 214 16.18 -6.49 -13.99
CA HIS A 214 17.55 -6.97 -14.21
C HIS A 214 17.56 -8.42 -14.72
N VAL A 215 16.88 -9.35 -14.05
CA VAL A 215 16.69 -10.75 -14.51
C VAL A 215 16.18 -10.78 -15.95
N GLY A 216 15.21 -9.92 -16.28
CA GLY A 216 14.67 -9.78 -17.63
C GLY A 216 15.69 -9.38 -18.70
N ARG A 217 16.72 -8.59 -18.36
CA ARG A 217 17.79 -8.23 -19.32
C ARG A 217 18.63 -9.45 -19.70
N GLU A 218 18.93 -10.32 -18.74
CA GLU A 218 19.79 -11.48 -18.92
C GLU A 218 19.12 -12.64 -19.67
N VAL A 219 17.78 -12.67 -19.75
CA VAL A 219 17.03 -13.79 -20.38
C VAL A 219 16.17 -13.41 -21.58
N SER A 220 15.63 -12.19 -21.64
CA SER A 220 14.57 -11.85 -22.60
C SER A 220 14.99 -11.89 -24.06
N PHE A 221 16.29 -11.74 -24.36
CA PHE A 221 16.80 -11.84 -25.73
C PHE A 221 16.74 -13.27 -26.32
N ARG A 222 16.59 -14.30 -25.48
CA ARG A 222 16.51 -15.72 -25.91
C ARG A 222 15.16 -16.06 -26.54
N ASP A 223 14.08 -15.65 -25.89
CA ASP A 223 12.71 -15.68 -26.43
C ASP A 223 11.94 -14.43 -25.94
N PRO A 224 11.98 -13.32 -26.71
CA PRO A 224 11.26 -12.09 -26.37
C PRO A 224 9.74 -12.30 -26.32
N GLY A 225 9.20 -13.21 -27.13
CA GLY A 225 7.76 -13.48 -27.19
C GLY A 225 7.25 -14.20 -25.95
N ARG A 226 8.03 -15.14 -25.40
CA ARG A 226 7.72 -15.83 -24.14
C ARG A 226 7.99 -14.97 -22.92
N TRP A 227 9.05 -14.18 -22.90
CA TRP A 227 9.26 -13.17 -21.87
C TRP A 227 8.09 -12.16 -21.83
N GLN A 228 7.62 -11.73 -23.00
CA GLN A 228 6.46 -10.85 -23.09
C GLN A 228 5.17 -11.49 -22.53
N ARG A 229 4.96 -12.80 -22.66
CA ARG A 229 3.83 -13.51 -22.02
C ARG A 229 3.97 -13.60 -20.49
N LEU A 230 5.19 -13.75 -19.96
CA LEU A 230 5.41 -13.67 -18.51
C LEU A 230 5.11 -12.26 -17.97
N LEU A 231 5.43 -11.19 -18.71
CA LEU A 231 5.09 -9.83 -18.31
C LEU A 231 3.60 -9.48 -18.50
N ARG A 232 2.96 -10.00 -19.56
CA ARG A 232 1.54 -9.78 -19.91
C ARG A 232 0.86 -11.14 -20.16
N PRO A 233 0.31 -11.78 -19.11
CA PRO A 233 -0.12 -13.18 -19.18
C PRO A 233 -1.55 -13.34 -19.70
N GLU A 234 -1.65 -13.91 -20.89
CA GLU A 234 -2.92 -14.11 -21.61
C GLU A 234 -3.65 -15.38 -21.10
N SER A 235 -2.95 -16.50 -20.93
CA SER A 235 -3.53 -17.76 -20.44
C SER A 235 -3.32 -17.99 -18.92
N THR A 236 -4.02 -18.97 -18.36
CA THR A 236 -3.79 -19.45 -16.98
C THR A 236 -2.44 -20.19 -16.84
N ALA A 237 -1.80 -20.61 -17.94
CA ALA A 237 -0.41 -21.08 -17.90
C ALA A 237 0.55 -19.90 -17.72
N ASP A 238 0.42 -18.85 -18.53
CA ASP A 238 1.25 -17.64 -18.43
C ASP A 238 1.08 -16.94 -17.07
N ARG A 239 -0.16 -16.88 -16.54
CA ARG A 239 -0.43 -16.31 -15.21
C ARG A 239 0.32 -17.07 -14.11
N ARG A 240 0.39 -18.41 -14.19
CA ARG A 240 1.11 -19.24 -13.22
C ARG A 240 2.62 -19.05 -13.35
N GLY A 241 3.17 -19.09 -14.57
CA GLY A 241 4.58 -18.81 -14.82
C GLY A 241 5.02 -17.43 -14.33
N ARG A 242 4.20 -16.39 -14.58
CA ARG A 242 4.42 -15.04 -14.04
C ARG A 242 4.44 -15.03 -12.52
N ARG A 243 3.53 -15.75 -11.86
CA ARG A 243 3.48 -15.79 -10.39
C ARG A 243 4.72 -16.47 -9.83
N THR A 244 5.08 -17.66 -10.33
CA THR A 244 6.28 -18.39 -9.90
C THR A 244 7.52 -17.49 -9.99
N LEU A 245 7.76 -16.86 -11.15
CA LEU A 245 8.86 -15.90 -11.33
C LEU A 245 8.85 -14.72 -10.34
N LEU A 246 7.68 -14.22 -9.93
CA LEU A 246 7.57 -13.16 -8.93
C LEU A 246 7.84 -13.66 -7.50
N GLU A 247 7.57 -14.93 -7.23
CA GLU A 247 7.92 -15.60 -5.97
C GLU A 247 9.44 -15.87 -5.93
N ASP A 248 10.00 -16.43 -7.00
CA ASP A 248 11.44 -16.70 -7.17
C ASP A 248 12.29 -15.42 -7.04
N VAL A 249 11.90 -14.32 -7.70
CA VAL A 249 12.57 -13.01 -7.59
C VAL A 249 12.50 -12.46 -6.16
N ARG A 250 11.37 -12.62 -5.46
CA ARG A 250 11.22 -12.18 -4.07
C ARG A 250 12.07 -13.01 -3.12
N GLU A 251 12.08 -14.34 -3.28
CA GLU A 251 12.94 -15.24 -2.50
C GLU A 251 14.43 -14.92 -2.74
N ALA A 252 14.83 -14.59 -3.97
CA ALA A 252 16.18 -14.14 -4.27
C ALA A 252 16.55 -12.84 -3.55
N LYS A 253 15.69 -11.81 -3.52
CA LYS A 253 15.90 -10.59 -2.72
C LYS A 253 16.07 -10.91 -1.22
N GLU A 254 15.21 -11.76 -0.68
CA GLU A 254 15.25 -12.18 0.74
C GLU A 254 16.44 -13.11 1.07
N ALA A 255 16.97 -13.82 0.07
CA ALA A 255 18.23 -14.57 0.17
C ALA A 255 19.46 -13.65 0.12
N LEU A 256 19.48 -12.65 -0.76
CA LEU A 256 20.59 -11.69 -0.89
C LEU A 256 20.81 -10.82 0.35
N SER A 257 19.79 -10.65 1.20
CA SER A 257 19.95 -10.00 2.51
C SER A 257 20.83 -10.83 3.47
N ARG A 258 20.99 -12.14 3.23
CA ARG A 258 21.79 -13.08 4.04
C ARG A 258 23.05 -13.52 3.32
N HIS A 259 22.95 -13.91 2.05
CA HIS A 259 24.02 -14.45 1.22
C HIS A 259 24.57 -13.39 0.23
N PRO A 260 25.83 -13.49 -0.23
CA PRO A 260 26.41 -12.52 -1.17
C PRO A 260 25.91 -12.69 -2.61
N GLN A 261 25.38 -13.87 -2.95
CA GLN A 261 24.80 -14.20 -4.24
C GLN A 261 23.71 -15.28 -4.08
N THR A 262 22.83 -15.40 -5.06
CA THR A 262 21.84 -16.46 -5.19
C THR A 262 21.48 -16.63 -6.67
N GLU A 263 20.92 -17.78 -7.04
CA GLU A 263 20.29 -17.95 -8.35
C GLU A 263 18.80 -17.63 -8.24
N VAL A 264 18.23 -17.07 -9.31
CA VAL A 264 16.78 -16.95 -9.54
C VAL A 264 16.39 -18.13 -10.45
N PRO A 265 15.59 -19.09 -9.96
CA PRO A 265 15.01 -20.14 -10.80
C PRO A 265 14.19 -19.55 -11.95
N MET A 266 14.32 -20.13 -13.14
CA MET A 266 13.62 -19.66 -14.34
C MET A 266 12.79 -20.78 -15.00
N PRO A 267 11.71 -20.45 -15.74
CA PRO A 267 11.01 -21.42 -16.58
C PRO A 267 11.96 -22.06 -17.62
N GLU A 268 11.79 -23.36 -17.90
CA GLU A 268 12.72 -24.26 -18.63
C GLU A 268 13.37 -23.71 -19.91
N GLU A 269 12.73 -22.75 -20.58
CA GLU A 269 13.22 -22.13 -21.82
C GLU A 269 14.25 -21.00 -21.61
N PHE A 270 14.47 -20.61 -20.35
CA PHE A 270 15.49 -19.66 -19.92
C PHE A 270 16.42 -20.34 -18.92
N SER A 271 17.73 -20.09 -19.00
CA SER A 271 18.64 -20.51 -17.93
C SER A 271 18.39 -19.67 -16.67
N ASP A 272 18.56 -20.30 -15.51
CA ASP A 272 18.56 -19.64 -14.19
C ASP A 272 19.54 -18.46 -14.16
N VAL A 273 19.19 -17.41 -13.42
CA VAL A 273 19.98 -16.16 -13.38
C VAL A 273 20.68 -16.02 -12.04
N LEU A 274 22.00 -16.17 -12.03
CA LEU A 274 22.84 -15.79 -10.89
C LEU A 274 22.76 -14.27 -10.68
N VAL A 275 22.40 -13.83 -9.47
CA VAL A 275 22.36 -12.43 -9.06
C VAL A 275 23.15 -12.23 -7.77
N THR A 276 23.89 -11.13 -7.68
CA THR A 276 24.70 -10.79 -6.49
C THR A 276 24.04 -9.69 -5.65
N ARG A 277 24.44 -9.62 -4.37
CA ARG A 277 24.07 -8.51 -3.48
C ARG A 277 24.54 -7.18 -4.05
N THR A 278 25.74 -7.14 -4.64
CA THR A 278 26.33 -5.93 -5.23
C THR A 278 25.47 -5.38 -6.37
N GLU A 279 24.91 -6.24 -7.21
CA GLU A 279 24.00 -5.84 -8.30
C GLU A 279 22.65 -5.36 -7.76
N LEU A 280 22.04 -6.09 -6.82
CA LEU A 280 20.81 -5.67 -6.15
C LEU A 280 20.98 -4.29 -5.48
N GLU A 281 22.08 -4.12 -4.74
CA GLU A 281 22.44 -2.86 -4.09
C GLU A 281 22.64 -1.73 -5.10
N ALA A 282 23.32 -1.98 -6.22
CA ALA A 282 23.50 -0.98 -7.27
C ALA A 282 22.17 -0.54 -7.90
N LEU A 283 21.21 -1.47 -8.07
CA LEU A 283 19.87 -1.18 -8.61
C LEU A 283 19.05 -0.29 -7.66
N ILE A 284 19.12 -0.51 -6.34
CA ILE A 284 18.23 0.14 -5.35
C ILE A 284 18.86 1.32 -4.59
N ARG A 285 20.18 1.50 -4.65
CA ARG A 285 20.90 2.59 -3.96
C ARG A 285 20.32 3.99 -4.21
N PRO A 286 19.86 4.39 -5.41
CA PRO A 286 19.22 5.69 -5.60
C PRO A 286 17.94 5.87 -4.77
N SER A 287 17.10 4.82 -4.71
CA SER A 287 15.85 4.85 -3.95
C SER A 287 16.10 4.83 -2.43
N LEU A 288 17.09 4.06 -1.96
CA LEU A 288 17.45 4.02 -0.54
C LEU A 288 18.20 5.28 -0.08
N LEU A 289 18.93 5.96 -0.96
CA LEU A 289 19.45 7.30 -0.65
C LEU A 289 18.30 8.30 -0.45
N ARG A 290 17.26 8.24 -1.30
CA ARG A 290 16.07 9.09 -1.17
C ARG A 290 15.34 8.88 0.16
N SER A 291 15.18 7.64 0.64
CA SER A 291 14.56 7.40 1.96
C SER A 291 15.41 7.90 3.13
N VAL A 292 16.74 7.84 3.04
CA VAL A 292 17.64 8.40 4.07
C VAL A 292 17.66 9.94 4.05
N ASP A 293 17.57 10.58 2.88
CA ASP A 293 17.42 12.04 2.80
C ASP A 293 16.02 12.48 3.31
N VAL A 294 14.95 11.70 3.11
CA VAL A 294 13.62 11.95 3.70
C VAL A 294 13.65 11.78 5.23
N LEU A 295 14.31 10.73 5.75
CA LEU A 295 14.57 10.55 7.18
C LEU A 295 15.26 11.79 7.77
N SER A 296 16.32 12.29 7.13
CA SER A 296 17.02 13.51 7.55
C SER A 296 16.09 14.73 7.63
N GLN A 297 15.23 14.92 6.63
CA GLN A 297 14.25 16.01 6.58
C GLN A 297 13.14 15.87 7.64
N THR A 298 12.74 14.66 8.00
CA THR A 298 11.75 14.42 9.07
C THR A 298 12.35 14.68 10.45
N ILE A 299 13.62 14.33 10.68
CA ILE A 299 14.37 14.67 11.90
C ILE A 299 14.50 16.20 12.05
N GLN A 300 14.85 16.91 10.97
CA GLN A 300 14.93 18.37 10.97
C GLN A 300 13.57 19.05 11.19
N ARG A 301 12.47 18.50 10.64
CA ARG A 301 11.10 19.01 10.87
C ARG A 301 10.62 18.83 12.31
N ALA A 302 11.10 17.81 13.02
CA ALA A 302 10.88 17.66 14.47
C ALA A 302 11.72 18.65 15.33
N GLY A 303 12.53 19.52 14.69
CA GLY A 303 13.39 20.48 15.38
C GLY A 303 14.67 19.88 15.97
N MET A 304 15.10 18.72 15.46
CA MET A 304 16.20 17.93 16.02
C MET A 304 17.34 17.71 15.01
N ALA A 305 18.53 17.41 15.54
CA ALA A 305 19.64 16.78 14.82
C ALA A 305 19.67 15.25 15.10
N PRO A 306 20.20 14.40 14.19
CA PRO A 306 20.23 12.95 14.38
C PRO A 306 20.86 12.49 15.69
N GLU A 307 21.90 13.18 16.15
CA GLU A 307 22.66 12.88 17.38
C GLU A 307 21.90 13.22 18.68
N GLN A 308 20.75 13.89 18.58
CA GLN A 308 19.87 14.18 19.72
C GLN A 308 18.80 13.10 19.94
N LEU A 309 18.64 12.17 18.99
CA LEU A 309 17.72 11.05 19.11
C LEU A 309 18.30 9.96 20.02
N ALA A 310 17.44 9.28 20.78
CA ALA A 310 17.82 8.06 21.49
C ALA A 310 18.16 6.89 20.54
N GLY A 311 17.77 6.99 19.26
CA GLY A 311 18.17 6.09 18.20
C GLY A 311 17.37 6.28 16.91
N ILE A 312 17.79 5.55 15.87
CA ILE A 312 17.03 5.33 14.63
C ILE A 312 16.66 3.84 14.61
N PHE A 313 15.38 3.52 14.68
CA PHE A 313 14.86 2.16 14.82
C PHE A 313 14.34 1.62 13.48
N LEU A 314 14.84 0.46 13.06
CA LEU A 314 14.53 -0.17 11.78
C LEU A 314 13.37 -1.16 11.90
N VAL A 315 12.31 -0.90 11.13
CA VAL A 315 11.07 -1.68 11.10
C VAL A 315 10.77 -2.10 9.65
N GLY A 316 9.90 -3.09 9.47
CA GLY A 316 9.54 -3.62 8.17
C GLY A 316 10.54 -4.64 7.62
N GLY A 317 10.03 -5.64 6.91
CA GLY A 317 10.85 -6.76 6.44
C GLY A 317 11.97 -6.37 5.46
N SER A 318 11.79 -5.29 4.69
CA SER A 318 12.79 -4.84 3.72
C SER A 318 13.93 -4.05 4.36
N SER A 319 13.78 -3.56 5.60
CA SER A 319 14.88 -2.99 6.38
C SER A 319 15.96 -4.01 6.76
N ARG A 320 15.72 -5.31 6.52
CA ARG A 320 16.74 -6.37 6.61
C ARG A 320 17.80 -6.29 5.50
N ILE A 321 17.60 -5.48 4.44
CA ILE A 321 18.59 -5.25 3.38
C ILE A 321 19.81 -4.49 3.98
N PRO A 322 21.04 -5.06 3.99
CA PRO A 322 22.18 -4.48 4.70
C PRO A 322 22.52 -3.03 4.32
N LEU A 323 22.31 -2.67 3.05
CA LEU A 323 22.54 -1.33 2.54
C LEU A 323 21.71 -0.25 3.24
N VAL A 324 20.52 -0.56 3.78
CA VAL A 324 19.70 0.39 4.54
C VAL A 324 20.46 0.88 5.78
N ALA A 325 20.97 -0.05 6.58
CA ALA A 325 21.72 0.27 7.79
C ALA A 325 23.04 0.99 7.47
N GLN A 326 23.73 0.57 6.39
CA GLN A 326 24.94 1.25 5.93
C GLN A 326 24.67 2.70 5.54
N LEU A 327 23.70 2.98 4.68
CA LEU A 327 23.44 4.33 4.18
C LEU A 327 23.05 5.30 5.31
N ILE A 328 22.30 4.84 6.30
CA ILE A 328 21.97 5.65 7.49
C ILE A 328 23.24 5.99 8.28
N ALA A 329 24.10 5.00 8.57
CA ALA A 329 25.34 5.22 9.32
C ALA A 329 26.36 6.10 8.55
N ASP A 330 26.48 5.92 7.23
CA ASP A 330 27.36 6.72 6.38
C ASP A 330 26.87 8.18 6.25
N ARG A 331 25.55 8.39 6.16
CA ARG A 331 24.94 9.70 5.87
C ARG A 331 24.62 10.53 7.12
N LEU A 332 24.14 9.89 8.18
CA LEU A 332 23.66 10.55 9.41
C LEU A 332 24.54 10.30 10.64
N ARG A 333 25.61 9.50 10.52
CA ARG A 333 26.58 9.17 11.59
C ARG A 333 26.02 8.48 12.84
N VAL A 334 24.71 8.22 12.88
CA VAL A 334 24.03 7.39 13.86
C VAL A 334 23.96 5.95 13.34
N VAL A 335 24.39 4.98 14.14
CA VAL A 335 24.19 3.55 13.84
C VAL A 335 22.72 3.20 14.11
N PRO A 336 21.94 2.77 13.10
CA PRO A 336 20.54 2.40 13.31
C PRO A 336 20.43 1.03 13.99
N VAL A 337 19.32 0.81 14.70
CA VAL A 337 19.06 -0.38 15.50
C VAL A 337 17.96 -1.20 14.84
N SER A 338 18.25 -2.46 14.51
CA SER A 338 17.25 -3.46 14.13
C SER A 338 16.96 -4.43 15.29
N LEU A 339 15.93 -5.26 15.11
CA LEU A 339 15.69 -6.48 15.91
C LEU A 339 15.97 -7.73 15.05
N ASP A 340 15.99 -8.90 15.68
CA ASP A 340 16.02 -10.18 14.96
C ASP A 340 14.72 -10.44 14.17
N GLN A 341 13.61 -9.84 14.60
CA GLN A 341 12.26 -9.94 14.01
C GLN A 341 11.60 -8.55 13.87
N PRO A 342 12.07 -7.66 12.98
CA PRO A 342 11.43 -6.36 12.74
C PRO A 342 9.98 -6.49 12.27
N GLU A 343 9.62 -7.62 11.64
CA GLU A 343 8.24 -7.93 11.23
C GLU A 343 7.26 -8.19 12.39
N THR A 344 7.70 -8.49 13.61
CA THR A 344 6.80 -8.64 14.78
C THR A 344 6.76 -7.39 15.66
N ALA A 345 7.64 -6.42 15.42
CA ALA A 345 7.86 -5.26 16.27
C ALA A 345 6.62 -4.37 16.45
N VAL A 346 5.86 -4.17 15.37
CA VAL A 346 4.65 -3.33 15.35
C VAL A 346 3.52 -3.97 16.17
N ALA A 347 3.22 -5.25 15.94
CA ALA A 347 2.18 -5.97 16.69
C ALA A 347 2.52 -6.12 18.19
N MET A 348 3.80 -6.36 18.53
CA MET A 348 4.27 -6.39 19.92
C MET A 348 4.15 -5.00 20.55
N GLY A 349 4.62 -3.97 19.85
CA GLY A 349 4.64 -2.59 20.30
C GLY A 349 3.26 -2.01 20.58
N ALA A 350 2.26 -2.34 19.77
CA ALA A 350 0.89 -1.87 19.96
C ALA A 350 0.30 -2.28 21.33
N TYR A 351 0.73 -3.42 21.91
CA TYR A 351 0.37 -3.79 23.28
C TYR A 351 1.05 -2.90 24.34
N HIS A 352 2.28 -2.45 24.09
CA HIS A 352 3.08 -1.64 25.02
C HIS A 352 2.72 -0.14 25.00
N VAL A 353 2.01 0.34 23.98
CA VAL A 353 1.48 1.72 23.95
C VAL A 353 0.55 1.93 25.15
N PRO A 354 0.79 2.93 26.03
CA PRO A 354 -0.11 3.25 27.12
C PRO A 354 -1.51 3.64 26.63
N GLN A 355 -2.48 3.66 27.53
CA GLN A 355 -3.76 4.32 27.28
C GLN A 355 -3.79 5.58 28.15
N ASP A 356 -4.04 6.74 27.54
CA ASP A 356 -4.53 7.89 28.31
C ASP A 356 -5.86 7.50 28.97
N ASP A 357 -6.21 8.09 30.13
CA ASP A 357 -7.41 7.75 30.91
C ASP A 357 -8.74 7.94 30.16
N ASN A 358 -8.72 8.61 29.00
CA ASN A 358 -9.85 8.73 28.09
C ASN A 358 -9.53 8.13 26.70
N PRO A 359 -9.48 6.80 26.54
CA PRO A 359 -9.48 6.20 25.22
C PRO A 359 -10.82 6.50 24.55
N MET A 360 -10.86 6.66 23.21
CA MET A 360 -12.10 6.80 22.46
C MET A 360 -12.92 5.49 22.51
N ARG A 361 -13.67 5.30 23.60
CA ARG A 361 -14.49 4.11 23.81
C ARG A 361 -15.67 4.14 22.85
N THR A 362 -15.90 3.02 22.17
CA THR A 362 -17.04 2.78 21.29
C THR A 362 -18.41 2.78 22.00
N GLN A 363 -18.44 3.08 23.30
CA GLN A 363 -19.66 3.24 24.10
C GLN A 363 -20.33 4.61 23.90
N ASP A 364 -19.61 5.62 23.39
CA ASP A 364 -20.17 6.93 23.00
C ASP A 364 -20.89 6.90 21.63
N VAL A 365 -21.14 5.70 21.08
CA VAL A 365 -21.97 5.49 19.88
C VAL A 365 -23.36 4.99 20.31
N PRO A 366 -24.43 5.81 20.19
CA PRO A 366 -25.79 5.41 20.58
C PRO A 366 -26.27 4.17 19.80
N SER A 367 -26.44 3.06 20.52
CA SER A 367 -26.81 1.77 19.92
C SER A 367 -28.31 1.69 19.64
N ALA A 368 -28.72 1.94 18.40
CA ALA A 368 -30.13 1.83 17.99
C ALA A 368 -30.33 1.37 16.52
N THR A 369 -30.35 0.06 16.28
CA THR A 369 -31.35 -0.63 15.41
C THR A 369 -31.14 -2.15 15.42
N ALA A 370 -31.55 -2.80 16.52
CA ALA A 370 -31.82 -4.23 16.54
C ALA A 370 -33.12 -4.46 17.30
N GLN A 371 -34.09 -5.11 16.64
CA GLN A 371 -35.45 -5.39 17.13
C GLN A 371 -36.35 -4.14 17.28
N GLY A 372 -37.66 -4.35 17.10
CA GLY A 372 -38.71 -3.34 17.22
C GLY A 372 -40.02 -4.00 17.65
N LEU A 373 -41.05 -3.17 17.92
CA LEU A 373 -42.28 -3.52 18.66
C LEU A 373 -41.95 -3.85 20.15
N GLN A 374 -42.57 -3.25 21.17
CA GLN A 374 -43.96 -2.82 21.30
C GLN A 374 -44.14 -1.58 22.22
N THR A 375 -45.29 -0.90 22.06
CA THR A 375 -46.06 -0.12 23.09
C THR A 375 -45.34 0.78 24.11
N GLY A 376 -45.46 2.10 23.91
CA GLY A 376 -46.45 2.89 24.66
C GLY A 376 -46.13 3.39 26.09
N SER A 377 -45.93 4.72 26.17
CA SER A 377 -46.43 5.61 27.25
C SER A 377 -46.01 5.39 28.72
N GLY A 378 -45.14 6.27 29.23
CA GLY A 378 -44.93 6.50 30.66
C GLY A 378 -44.43 7.93 30.93
N VAL A 379 -45.16 8.70 31.75
CA VAL A 379 -44.83 10.10 32.09
C VAL A 379 -44.55 10.23 33.59
N GLN A 380 -43.39 10.79 33.94
CA GLN A 380 -43.09 11.54 35.18
C GLN A 380 -41.73 12.24 34.94
N THR A 381 -41.52 13.56 35.06
CA THR A 381 -41.88 14.58 36.07
C THR A 381 -41.17 14.44 37.42
N ALA A 382 -40.05 15.13 37.57
CA ALA A 382 -39.58 15.69 38.84
C ALA A 382 -38.68 16.93 38.55
N SER A 383 -38.82 17.99 39.34
CA SER A 383 -38.08 19.25 39.16
C SER A 383 -37.59 19.83 40.49
N GLY A 384 -36.38 20.40 40.47
CA GLY A 384 -35.83 21.28 41.50
C GLY A 384 -34.63 22.03 40.88
N ALA A 385 -34.57 23.36 40.79
CA ALA A 385 -34.65 24.40 41.83
C ALA A 385 -33.34 24.51 42.65
N ALA A 386 -32.74 25.69 42.85
CA ALA A 386 -32.98 27.04 42.30
C ALA A 386 -31.74 27.97 42.54
N GLY A 387 -31.79 29.22 42.07
CA GLY A 387 -30.79 30.29 42.33
C GLY A 387 -30.09 30.76 41.04
N GLN A 388 -30.50 31.87 40.41
CA GLN A 388 -30.17 33.28 40.73
C GLN A 388 -28.66 33.58 40.61
N ALA A 389 -28.10 34.34 39.65
CA ALA A 389 -28.49 35.49 38.80
C ALA A 389 -27.85 36.83 39.25
N ALA A 390 -27.04 37.40 38.36
CA ALA A 390 -26.58 38.80 38.34
C ALA A 390 -26.21 39.18 36.89
N ALA A 391 -26.26 40.46 36.51
CA ALA A 391 -26.08 40.89 35.11
C ALA A 391 -25.56 42.34 34.95
N ALA A 392 -25.09 42.66 33.73
CA ALA A 392 -24.60 43.97 33.24
C ALA A 392 -23.26 44.48 33.84
N GLY A 393 -22.45 45.27 33.12
CA GLY A 393 -22.51 45.67 31.70
C GLY A 393 -21.58 46.86 31.38
N TYR A 394 -21.45 47.24 30.09
CA TYR A 394 -20.72 48.43 29.55
C TYR A 394 -19.18 48.39 29.66
N ALA A 395 -18.35 49.02 28.82
CA ALA A 395 -18.51 49.70 27.50
C ALA A 395 -17.17 49.63 26.69
N ALA A 396 -16.99 50.44 25.63
CA ALA A 396 -16.00 50.24 24.55
C ALA A 396 -14.91 51.35 24.38
N HIS A 397 -14.12 51.22 23.30
CA HIS A 397 -12.98 52.06 22.80
C HIS A 397 -11.58 51.75 23.38
N GLY A 398 -10.48 51.79 22.60
CA GLY A 398 -10.40 51.93 21.13
C GLY A 398 -8.99 51.95 20.49
N THR A 399 -8.90 51.47 19.25
CA THR A 399 -8.13 51.97 18.08
C THR A 399 -6.74 52.64 18.21
N GLN A 400 -5.69 51.97 17.70
CA GLN A 400 -4.66 52.40 16.69
C GLN A 400 -3.76 51.16 16.39
N GLY A 401 -3.07 50.95 15.27
CA GLY A 401 -2.13 51.79 14.48
C GLY A 401 -0.69 51.31 14.78
N GLU A 402 0.23 51.00 13.85
CA GLU A 402 0.31 51.18 12.37
C GLU A 402 1.08 50.01 11.69
N GLN A 403 1.59 50.17 10.45
CA GLN A 403 2.22 49.13 9.62
C GLN A 403 3.72 49.35 9.32
N ALA A 404 4.42 48.23 9.09
CA ALA A 404 5.52 48.03 8.11
C ALA A 404 6.85 48.80 8.23
N GLY A 405 7.95 48.06 8.00
CA GLY A 405 9.29 48.61 7.77
C GLY A 405 10.31 47.51 7.42
N TYR A 406 10.73 47.42 6.16
CA TYR A 406 11.89 46.63 5.73
C TYR A 406 13.17 47.49 5.80
N GLY A 407 14.30 46.88 6.14
CA GLY A 407 15.61 47.54 6.04
C GLY A 407 16.74 46.64 6.53
N ALA A 408 17.76 46.40 5.70
CA ALA A 408 18.91 45.57 6.05
C ALA A 408 20.10 46.44 6.48
N HIS A 409 20.89 45.93 7.43
CA HIS A 409 22.26 46.36 7.66
C HIS A 409 23.16 45.14 7.79
N ALA A 410 24.32 45.20 7.15
CA ALA A 410 25.42 44.25 7.31
C ALA A 410 26.71 45.06 7.35
N ASP A 411 27.52 44.85 8.38
CA ASP A 411 28.88 45.40 8.49
C ASP A 411 29.76 44.37 9.22
N GLN A 412 30.98 44.18 8.73
CA GLN A 412 32.02 43.38 9.38
C GLN A 412 33.15 44.31 9.81
N ALA A 413 33.59 44.24 11.07
CA ALA A 413 34.87 44.82 11.48
C ALA A 413 35.48 44.18 12.74
N ALA A 414 36.80 44.03 12.69
CA ALA A 414 37.74 44.06 13.82
C ALA A 414 37.55 43.09 15.02
N GLN A 415 38.29 41.98 14.90
CA GLN A 415 38.97 41.25 15.97
C GLN A 415 39.31 42.06 17.25
N ALA A 416 39.21 41.38 18.39
CA ALA A 416 40.19 41.49 19.48
C ALA A 416 40.63 40.07 19.86
N GLY A 417 41.95 39.82 19.93
CA GLY A 417 42.49 38.49 20.17
C GLY A 417 43.28 38.40 21.48
N TYR A 418 43.18 37.25 22.14
CA TYR A 418 44.19 36.74 23.07
C TYR A 418 44.43 35.28 22.73
N GLY A 419 45.69 34.85 22.73
CA GLY A 419 46.06 33.47 22.49
C GLY A 419 47.26 33.07 23.33
N THR A 420 47.33 31.78 23.65
CA THR A 420 48.51 31.10 24.20
C THR A 420 48.54 29.69 23.65
N HIS A 421 49.67 29.27 23.07
CA HIS A 421 49.93 27.88 22.72
C HIS A 421 50.09 27.01 23.97
N SER A 422 49.83 25.71 23.82
CA SER A 422 50.43 24.67 24.67
C SER A 422 50.54 23.35 23.90
N ASP A 423 51.61 23.21 23.11
CA ASP A 423 51.99 21.94 22.49
C ASP A 423 52.78 21.09 23.49
N HIS A 424 52.28 19.90 23.84
CA HIS A 424 53.06 18.87 24.52
C HIS A 424 52.75 17.47 23.96
N ALA A 425 53.80 16.81 23.46
CA ALA A 425 53.75 15.43 23.01
C ALA A 425 53.82 14.43 24.20
N ALA A 426 53.42 13.19 23.96
CA ALA A 426 53.24 12.18 25.01
C ALA A 426 54.54 11.50 25.49
N GLN A 427 54.55 10.99 26.74
CA GLN A 427 54.99 9.61 27.03
C GLN A 427 54.64 9.04 28.43
N ALA A 428 54.02 7.86 28.41
CA ALA A 428 54.25 6.63 29.22
C ALA A 428 54.28 6.58 30.77
N GLY A 429 53.48 5.64 31.32
CA GLY A 429 53.86 4.74 32.43
C GLY A 429 53.02 4.79 33.73
N TYR A 430 52.87 3.72 34.52
CA TYR A 430 53.13 2.27 34.29
C TYR A 430 52.51 1.39 35.43
N GLY A 431 52.15 0.12 35.13
CA GLY A 431 51.85 -0.97 36.11
C GLY A 431 50.62 -1.82 35.72
N THR A 432 50.65 -3.13 35.37
CA THR A 432 51.20 -4.40 35.96
C THR A 432 50.46 -4.87 37.21
N HIS A 433 49.95 -6.11 37.39
CA HIS A 433 50.12 -7.43 36.72
C HIS A 433 48.74 -8.01 36.27
N ALA A 434 48.57 -8.94 35.32
CA ALA A 434 49.08 -10.33 35.17
C ALA A 434 48.64 -11.27 36.33
N GLU A 435 48.40 -12.58 36.14
CA GLU A 435 48.66 -13.51 35.02
C GLU A 435 47.35 -14.23 34.57
N GLN A 436 47.23 -15.31 33.78
CA GLN A 436 48.04 -16.21 32.92
C GLN A 436 47.02 -16.89 31.95
N ALA A 437 47.27 -17.65 30.87
CA ALA A 437 48.40 -18.15 30.07
C ALA A 437 47.87 -18.32 28.60
N ALA A 438 48.51 -18.88 27.57
CA ALA A 438 49.83 -19.49 27.31
C ALA A 438 50.21 -19.22 25.81
N GLN A 439 51.29 -19.81 25.27
CA GLN A 439 51.90 -19.32 24.01
C GLN A 439 52.78 -20.36 23.26
N ALA A 440 52.65 -20.43 21.92
CA ALA A 440 53.67 -20.86 20.91
C ALA A 440 53.06 -20.84 19.48
N GLY A 441 53.76 -20.55 18.37
CA GLY A 441 55.09 -19.94 18.18
C GLY A 441 55.68 -20.18 16.77
N TYR A 442 56.27 -19.13 16.14
CA TYR A 442 57.18 -19.10 14.96
C TYR A 442 56.77 -19.83 13.64
N GLY A 443 57.23 -19.45 12.44
CA GLY A 443 58.14 -18.37 11.98
C GLY A 443 58.26 -18.40 10.44
N ALA A 444 58.97 -17.45 9.82
CA ALA A 444 59.08 -17.33 8.35
C ALA A 444 60.49 -17.65 7.80
N HIS A 445 60.56 -18.19 6.57
CA HIS A 445 61.79 -18.40 5.79
C HIS A 445 61.50 -18.22 4.27
N ALA A 446 62.50 -17.79 3.49
CA ALA A 446 62.38 -17.63 2.03
C ALA A 446 63.73 -17.76 1.29
N GLU A 447 63.85 -18.82 0.49
CA GLU A 447 64.99 -19.24 -0.37
C GLU A 447 64.41 -20.12 -1.52
N HIS A 448 64.95 -20.25 -2.75
CA HIS A 448 66.05 -19.60 -3.47
C HIS A 448 65.73 -19.58 -5.02
N PRO A 449 66.63 -19.34 -6.02
CA PRO A 449 66.23 -18.59 -7.22
C PRO A 449 66.20 -19.31 -8.60
N ALA A 450 65.47 -18.67 -9.54
CA ALA A 450 65.77 -18.42 -10.97
C ALA A 450 65.77 -19.51 -12.09
N GLN A 451 65.17 -19.11 -13.22
CA GLN A 451 65.49 -19.44 -14.65
C GLN A 451 65.18 -20.86 -15.21
N SER A 452 64.84 -21.06 -16.50
CA SER A 452 64.51 -20.12 -17.62
C SER A 452 63.90 -20.80 -18.87
N GLY A 453 63.07 -20.06 -19.63
CA GLY A 453 62.69 -20.32 -21.05
C GLY A 453 61.51 -21.30 -21.27
N TYR A 454 60.59 -21.13 -22.22
CA TYR A 454 60.30 -20.11 -23.26
C TYR A 454 58.77 -19.81 -23.22
N GLY A 455 58.16 -18.76 -23.79
CA GLY A 455 58.67 -17.58 -24.50
C GLY A 455 57.57 -16.92 -25.37
N ALA A 456 57.09 -15.72 -24.97
CA ALA A 456 56.23 -14.78 -25.72
C ALA A 456 54.77 -15.23 -26.05
N GLN A 457 53.79 -14.34 -26.31
CA GLN A 457 53.79 -12.87 -26.41
C GLN A 457 52.69 -12.22 -25.55
N THR A 458 52.99 -11.07 -24.94
CA THR A 458 52.01 -10.03 -24.56
C THR A 458 52.65 -8.65 -24.69
N GLU A 459 52.02 -7.76 -25.47
CA GLU A 459 52.44 -6.38 -25.77
C GLU A 459 51.17 -5.55 -26.05
N GLN A 460 50.99 -4.28 -25.69
CA GLN A 460 51.65 -3.30 -24.78
C GLN A 460 50.49 -2.41 -24.26
N ALA A 461 50.38 -1.89 -23.02
CA ALA A 461 51.30 -1.28 -22.04
C ALA A 461 51.37 0.28 -22.14
N ALA A 462 51.49 0.96 -20.96
CA ALA A 462 51.38 2.41 -20.64
C ALA A 462 49.96 2.86 -20.18
N GLN A 463 49.63 3.17 -18.91
CA GLN A 463 50.33 3.38 -17.62
C GLN A 463 50.72 4.84 -17.26
N ALA A 464 50.61 5.14 -15.95
CA ALA A 464 50.86 6.40 -15.21
C ALA A 464 49.75 7.50 -15.29
N GLY A 465 49.49 8.29 -14.24
CA GLY A 465 49.93 8.15 -12.84
C GLY A 465 50.12 9.47 -12.06
N TYR A 466 49.41 9.61 -10.93
CA TYR A 466 49.55 10.67 -9.88
C TYR A 466 49.23 12.13 -10.26
N GLY A 467 48.80 12.91 -9.26
CA GLY A 467 48.72 14.38 -9.34
C GLY A 467 47.52 15.01 -8.62
N ALA A 468 47.59 15.16 -7.29
CA ALA A 468 46.65 15.99 -6.52
C ALA A 468 47.44 17.03 -5.72
N GLN A 469 47.35 18.31 -6.11
CA GLN A 469 47.80 19.49 -5.35
C GLN A 469 46.89 20.70 -5.68
N THR A 470 47.11 21.82 -4.98
CA THR A 470 46.06 22.77 -4.61
C THR A 470 46.17 24.18 -5.20
N GLU A 471 45.00 24.83 -5.23
CA GLU A 471 44.76 26.27 -5.02
C GLU A 471 45.02 27.36 -6.10
N HIS A 472 44.08 28.31 -6.08
CA HIS A 472 44.13 29.72 -6.49
C HIS A 472 44.35 30.12 -7.98
N GLY A 473 43.40 30.90 -8.54
CA GLY A 473 43.64 31.71 -9.75
C GLY A 473 42.40 32.26 -10.49
N ALA A 474 42.10 33.55 -10.31
CA ALA A 474 41.44 34.48 -11.26
C ALA A 474 40.20 34.04 -12.09
N GLN A 475 39.01 34.28 -11.53
CA GLN A 475 38.02 35.28 -12.00
C GLN A 475 37.79 35.57 -13.51
N ALA A 476 36.51 35.44 -13.94
CA ALA A 476 35.84 36.00 -15.15
C ALA A 476 36.26 35.50 -16.56
N GLY A 477 35.39 35.48 -17.58
CA GLY A 477 33.92 35.71 -17.59
C GLY A 477 33.35 35.89 -19.02
N TYR A 478 32.01 35.81 -19.14
CA TYR A 478 31.15 36.16 -20.30
C TYR A 478 31.32 35.45 -21.67
N SER A 479 30.15 35.11 -22.24
CA SER A 479 29.83 34.80 -23.67
C SER A 479 30.58 33.63 -24.36
N GLY A 480 30.06 33.04 -25.45
CA GLY A 480 28.81 33.29 -26.19
C GLY A 480 28.45 32.12 -27.13
N GLN A 481 27.32 32.20 -27.84
CA GLN A 481 26.87 31.19 -28.81
C GLN A 481 27.42 31.42 -30.24
N ALA A 482 27.19 30.41 -31.11
CA ALA A 482 27.56 30.31 -32.53
C ALA A 482 29.07 30.05 -32.80
N GLY A 483 29.44 29.32 -33.85
CA GLY A 483 28.63 28.59 -34.85
C GLY A 483 29.48 28.19 -36.07
N TYR A 484 28.85 27.53 -37.07
CA TYR A 484 29.47 27.10 -38.35
C TYR A 484 30.54 25.99 -38.24
N ALA A 485 30.81 25.17 -39.26
CA ALA A 485 30.02 24.73 -40.43
C ALA A 485 30.63 23.43 -41.01
N ALA A 486 29.92 22.76 -41.94
CA ALA A 486 30.42 21.58 -42.64
C ALA A 486 30.49 21.79 -44.18
N GLN A 487 31.55 21.29 -44.81
CA GLN A 487 31.78 21.17 -46.26
C GLN A 487 32.77 20.01 -46.50
N SER A 488 32.73 19.24 -47.61
CA SER A 488 31.74 19.19 -48.71
C SER A 488 31.88 17.93 -49.60
N GLY A 489 30.77 17.52 -50.24
CA GLY A 489 30.72 16.83 -51.54
C GLY A 489 30.92 15.30 -51.57
N HIS A 490 30.46 14.53 -52.57
CA HIS A 490 29.45 14.67 -53.65
C HIS A 490 29.13 13.23 -54.15
N GLY A 491 28.02 12.84 -54.83
CA GLY A 491 26.78 13.48 -55.31
C GLY A 491 25.77 12.35 -55.66
N GLY A 492 24.69 12.49 -56.43
CA GLY A 492 24.13 13.63 -57.17
C GLY A 492 22.62 13.41 -57.53
N TYR A 493 22.04 14.35 -58.28
CA TYR A 493 20.58 14.54 -58.56
C TYR A 493 20.19 14.14 -60.02
N PRO A 494 18.97 14.41 -60.58
CA PRO A 494 17.64 14.78 -60.00
C PRO A 494 16.41 14.00 -60.57
N ALA A 495 15.23 14.16 -59.93
CA ALA A 495 13.91 14.49 -60.54
C ALA A 495 12.81 14.43 -59.45
N GLN A 496 12.35 15.55 -58.88
CA GLN A 496 11.28 16.47 -59.38
C GLN A 496 9.84 15.91 -59.31
N GLY A 497 8.95 16.66 -58.63
CA GLY A 497 7.51 16.35 -58.51
C GLY A 497 6.87 16.98 -57.27
N GLU A 498 6.40 18.22 -57.38
CA GLU A 498 5.64 18.91 -56.31
C GLU A 498 4.14 18.61 -56.40
N HIS A 499 3.44 18.50 -55.26
CA HIS A 499 2.29 19.34 -54.88
C HIS A 499 1.50 18.77 -53.68
N ALA A 500 0.70 19.64 -53.03
CA ALA A 500 -0.21 19.28 -51.95
C ALA A 500 -1.64 18.99 -52.47
N GLY A 501 -2.41 18.20 -51.71
CA GLY A 501 -3.83 17.94 -51.97
C GLY A 501 -4.52 17.34 -50.74
N GLN A 502 -5.78 17.70 -50.48
CA GLN A 502 -6.57 17.22 -49.34
C GLN A 502 -7.66 16.23 -49.76
N ALA A 503 -8.01 15.34 -48.82
CA ALA A 503 -9.29 14.63 -48.68
C ALA A 503 -9.72 13.65 -49.80
N GLY A 504 -10.50 12.63 -49.42
CA GLY A 504 -11.05 11.65 -50.37
C GLY A 504 -11.45 10.31 -49.75
N TYR A 505 -12.50 10.30 -48.91
CA TYR A 505 -13.21 9.07 -48.56
C TYR A 505 -13.72 8.35 -49.83
N LEU A 506 -13.49 7.04 -49.98
CA LEU A 506 -14.57 6.04 -49.82
C LEU A 506 -14.12 4.57 -49.93
N ASP A 507 -14.91 3.73 -49.28
CA ASP A 507 -14.94 2.26 -49.30
C ASP A 507 -15.39 1.69 -50.67
N GLN A 508 -14.86 0.53 -51.05
CA GLN A 508 -15.72 -0.54 -51.56
C GLN A 508 -15.11 -1.94 -51.40
N THR A 509 -15.99 -2.94 -51.31
CA THR A 509 -15.68 -4.33 -50.95
C THR A 509 -16.00 -5.33 -52.06
N ALA A 510 -15.23 -6.43 -52.05
CA ALA A 510 -15.53 -7.76 -52.59
C ALA A 510 -15.86 -7.96 -54.09
N TYR A 511 -15.19 -8.96 -54.69
CA TYR A 511 -15.83 -9.88 -55.63
C TYR A 511 -15.30 -11.32 -55.42
N LEU A 512 -16.15 -12.30 -55.68
CA LEU A 512 -15.85 -13.75 -55.66
C LEU A 512 -15.70 -14.26 -57.11
N ASP A 513 -14.96 -15.35 -57.34
CA ASP A 513 -15.57 -16.63 -57.78
C ASP A 513 -14.61 -17.84 -57.66
N GLN A 514 -15.02 -19.01 -58.19
CA GLN A 514 -14.60 -20.36 -57.79
C GLN A 514 -13.72 -21.15 -58.79
N ALA A 515 -13.36 -22.38 -58.34
CA ALA A 515 -12.85 -23.56 -59.08
C ALA A 515 -11.38 -23.54 -59.55
N GLY A 516 -10.61 -24.64 -59.49
CA GLY A 516 -10.81 -25.95 -58.83
C GLY A 516 -10.81 -27.16 -59.78
N HIS A 517 -9.83 -28.08 -59.62
CA HIS A 517 -9.86 -29.48 -60.10
C HIS A 517 -8.73 -30.32 -59.46
N THR A 518 -8.69 -31.63 -59.75
CA THR A 518 -7.93 -32.66 -59.01
C THR A 518 -7.06 -33.54 -59.92
N GLN A 519 -5.91 -34.05 -59.44
CA GLN A 519 -5.62 -35.50 -59.38
C GLN A 519 -4.28 -35.92 -58.71
N THR A 520 -4.18 -37.23 -58.48
CA THR A 520 -3.25 -38.05 -57.69
C THR A 520 -1.84 -38.28 -58.24
N GLY A 521 -0.89 -38.64 -57.35
CA GLY A 521 0.38 -39.35 -57.64
C GLY A 521 0.75 -40.32 -56.51
N HIS A 522 1.54 -41.39 -56.78
CA HIS A 522 1.74 -42.54 -55.89
C HIS A 522 3.21 -42.83 -55.50
N GLY A 523 3.40 -43.50 -54.36
CA GLY A 523 4.59 -44.32 -54.01
C GLY A 523 5.40 -43.82 -52.81
N THR A 524 5.99 -44.67 -51.95
CA THR A 524 5.84 -46.14 -51.78
C THR A 524 6.30 -46.55 -50.37
N GLN A 525 5.73 -47.63 -49.82
CA GLN A 525 6.20 -48.29 -48.58
C GLN A 525 7.20 -49.42 -48.94
N PRO A 526 8.01 -49.97 -48.00
CA PRO A 526 7.49 -50.88 -46.97
C PRO A 526 8.17 -50.81 -45.58
N ALA A 527 7.57 -51.50 -44.60
CA ALA A 527 8.22 -51.90 -43.36
C ALA A 527 8.62 -53.38 -43.43
N HIS A 528 9.51 -53.84 -42.54
CA HIS A 528 9.80 -55.27 -42.34
C HIS A 528 9.93 -55.62 -40.86
N VAL A 529 9.46 -56.83 -40.50
CA VAL A 529 9.46 -57.37 -39.13
C VAL A 529 9.73 -58.87 -39.20
N THR A 530 10.75 -59.36 -38.47
CA THR A 530 10.73 -60.69 -37.80
C THR A 530 11.91 -60.89 -36.83
N GLN A 531 11.60 -61.39 -35.63
CA GLN A 531 12.19 -62.56 -34.91
C GLN A 531 13.69 -62.91 -35.03
N SER A 532 14.37 -63.51 -34.03
CA SER A 532 14.07 -63.76 -32.59
C SER A 532 15.30 -64.41 -31.91
N SER A 533 15.42 -64.33 -30.57
CA SER A 533 16.12 -65.32 -29.70
C SER A 533 16.00 -64.98 -28.21
N GLN A 534 16.05 -65.99 -27.34
CA GLN A 534 16.09 -65.86 -25.87
C GLN A 534 17.38 -66.50 -25.33
N VAL A 535 18.01 -65.90 -24.30
CA VAL A 535 18.73 -66.61 -23.23
C VAL A 535 18.53 -65.83 -21.92
N THR A 536 18.49 -66.55 -20.79
CA THR A 536 18.31 -66.03 -19.42
C THR A 536 19.63 -65.65 -18.74
N GLN A 537 19.56 -64.79 -17.72
CA GLN A 537 20.27 -65.06 -16.45
C GLN A 537 19.75 -64.25 -15.26
N SER A 538 20.09 -64.71 -14.06
CA SER A 538 19.67 -64.22 -12.75
C SER A 538 20.89 -64.00 -11.85
N ALA A 539 20.75 -63.15 -10.82
CA ALA A 539 21.83 -62.90 -9.86
C ALA A 539 21.32 -62.81 -8.42
N THR A 540 22.03 -63.48 -7.50
CA THR A 540 21.85 -63.43 -6.04
C THR A 540 23.23 -63.23 -5.37
N PRO A 541 23.34 -62.46 -4.26
CA PRO A 541 24.62 -62.17 -3.61
C PRO A 541 24.89 -62.98 -2.31
N ALA A 542 26.16 -63.27 -2.02
CA ALA A 542 26.68 -63.88 -0.76
C ALA A 542 28.24 -63.80 -0.72
N PRO A 543 28.95 -64.11 0.40
CA PRO A 543 28.79 -63.55 1.76
C PRO A 543 30.13 -63.29 2.54
N GLY A 544 30.07 -62.64 3.72
CA GLY A 544 31.10 -62.68 4.80
C GLY A 544 31.91 -61.37 5.03
N LEU A 545 32.19 -60.81 6.23
CA LEU A 545 32.47 -61.25 7.64
C LEU A 545 33.99 -61.37 7.99
N PRO A 546 34.48 -61.23 9.26
CA PRO A 546 33.83 -60.79 10.54
C PRO A 546 34.67 -59.92 11.56
N SER A 547 33.99 -59.22 12.50
CA SER A 547 34.39 -59.00 13.95
C SER A 547 35.71 -58.22 14.29
N GLN A 548 36.12 -57.80 15.52
CA GLN A 548 35.72 -57.82 16.96
C GLN A 548 36.06 -56.41 17.56
N SER A 549 35.45 -55.73 18.55
CA SER A 549 34.67 -55.96 19.80
C SER A 549 35.45 -55.86 21.13
N GLN A 550 35.22 -54.82 21.97
CA GLN A 550 35.43 -54.83 23.45
C GLN A 550 34.69 -53.69 24.21
N TYR A 551 34.74 -53.71 25.57
CA TYR A 551 33.83 -53.09 26.57
C TYR A 551 34.63 -52.29 27.67
N PRO A 552 34.10 -51.78 28.83
CA PRO A 552 32.73 -51.72 29.41
C PRO A 552 32.28 -50.36 30.03
N GLY A 553 31.01 -50.27 30.49
CA GLY A 553 30.50 -49.25 31.43
C GLY A 553 28.99 -49.39 31.76
N GLN A 554 28.57 -49.23 33.02
CA GLN A 554 27.19 -49.39 33.54
C GLN A 554 26.99 -48.51 34.80
N GLN A 555 25.81 -48.26 35.40
CA GLN A 555 24.39 -48.72 35.29
C GLN A 555 23.48 -47.51 35.72
N GLN A 556 22.14 -47.45 35.89
CA GLN A 556 20.88 -48.24 35.84
C GLN A 556 19.74 -47.15 35.73
N GLY A 557 18.43 -47.30 35.44
CA GLY A 557 17.41 -48.32 35.06
C GLY A 557 16.27 -47.55 34.32
N TYR A 558 15.01 -47.95 34.12
CA TYR A 558 14.14 -49.10 34.44
C TYR A 558 13.22 -49.35 33.20
N ALA A 559 12.85 -50.59 32.82
CA ALA A 559 11.58 -51.28 33.10
C ALA A 559 10.28 -50.45 32.90
N GLN A 560 9.29 -50.84 32.06
CA GLN A 560 9.05 -52.04 31.23
C GLN A 560 8.12 -51.64 30.03
N GLN A 561 7.67 -52.45 29.05
CA GLN A 561 7.59 -53.91 28.82
C GLN A 561 7.69 -54.22 27.30
N GLN A 562 7.38 -55.44 26.83
CA GLN A 562 7.53 -55.88 25.41
C GLN A 562 6.53 -56.96 24.95
N GLN A 563 6.07 -56.85 23.69
CA GLN A 563 5.81 -57.91 22.67
C GLN A 563 4.81 -59.08 23.01
N TYR A 564 4.08 -59.70 22.07
CA TYR A 564 4.56 -60.47 20.91
C TYR A 564 3.55 -60.56 19.71
N ALA A 565 3.93 -61.31 18.66
CA ALA A 565 3.41 -61.24 17.28
C ALA A 565 2.15 -62.09 16.94
N GLY A 566 1.59 -61.87 15.73
CA GLY A 566 0.53 -62.66 15.06
C GLY A 566 0.57 -62.47 13.52
N SER A 567 -0.13 -63.31 12.73
CA SER A 567 0.11 -63.51 11.28
C SER A 567 -1.11 -63.34 10.34
N TYR A 568 -0.83 -63.17 9.03
CA TYR A 568 -1.76 -62.99 7.89
C TYR A 568 -2.63 -64.22 7.54
N PRO A 569 -3.82 -64.05 6.89
CA PRO A 569 -3.91 -64.09 5.41
C PRO A 569 -4.99 -63.22 4.69
N GLN A 570 -4.78 -63.11 3.36
CA GLN A 570 -5.59 -62.61 2.22
C GLN A 570 -7.15 -62.63 2.24
N GLY A 571 -7.79 -61.73 1.46
CA GLY A 571 -9.05 -62.06 0.73
C GLY A 571 -10.05 -60.95 0.32
N GLY A 572 -10.12 -60.60 -0.99
CA GLY A 572 -11.29 -59.98 -1.68
C GLY A 572 -11.56 -58.47 -1.47
N GLY A 573 -12.32 -57.76 -2.34
CA GLY A 573 -12.91 -58.12 -3.65
C GLY A 573 -14.08 -57.19 -4.07
N TYR A 574 -13.97 -56.46 -5.18
CA TYR A 574 -15.03 -55.58 -5.71
C TYR A 574 -16.17 -56.32 -6.44
N PRO A 575 -17.43 -55.82 -6.37
CA PRO A 575 -18.48 -56.14 -7.34
C PRO A 575 -18.76 -54.99 -8.34
N GLN A 576 -19.00 -55.34 -9.61
CA GLN A 576 -19.58 -54.47 -10.65
C GLN A 576 -20.95 -55.02 -11.09
N ALA A 577 -21.93 -54.15 -11.37
CA ALA A 577 -23.07 -54.37 -12.30
C ALA A 577 -24.06 -53.17 -12.26
N ALA A 578 -24.99 -52.97 -13.20
CA ALA A 578 -24.98 -53.13 -14.68
C ALA A 578 -26.29 -52.54 -15.28
N GLY A 579 -26.23 -52.05 -16.52
CA GLY A 579 -27.28 -52.17 -17.56
C GLY A 579 -28.76 -51.79 -17.30
N ALA A 580 -29.11 -50.54 -17.67
CA ALA A 580 -30.26 -50.14 -18.50
C ALA A 580 -31.73 -50.49 -18.15
N GLY A 581 -32.61 -49.47 -18.27
CA GLY A 581 -34.08 -49.62 -18.41
C GLY A 581 -34.72 -48.38 -19.04
N LYS A 582 -35.62 -48.55 -20.02
CA LYS A 582 -36.32 -47.43 -20.71
C LYS A 582 -37.71 -47.19 -20.11
N GLY A 583 -38.06 -45.92 -19.88
CA GLY A 583 -39.44 -45.50 -19.62
C GLY A 583 -39.57 -43.98 -19.71
N GLY A 584 -40.50 -43.47 -20.53
CA GLY A 584 -40.61 -42.02 -20.74
C GLY A 584 -42.03 -41.55 -21.02
N LYS A 585 -42.40 -40.41 -20.40
CA LYS A 585 -43.50 -39.47 -20.73
C LYS A 585 -43.44 -38.32 -19.71
N GLY A 586 -43.74 -37.08 -20.12
CA GLY A 586 -43.77 -35.94 -19.18
C GLY A 586 -43.49 -34.54 -19.75
N ASN A 587 -43.66 -34.30 -21.06
CA ASN A 587 -43.30 -33.01 -21.67
C ASN A 587 -44.28 -31.87 -21.30
N LYS A 588 -43.97 -31.12 -20.23
CA LYS A 588 -44.50 -29.78 -19.93
C LYS A 588 -43.34 -28.87 -19.47
N ASN A 589 -43.52 -27.56 -19.59
CA ASN A 589 -42.58 -26.46 -19.26
C ASN A 589 -41.62 -25.94 -20.37
N LYS A 590 -41.57 -26.54 -21.57
CA LYS A 590 -40.79 -25.97 -22.69
C LYS A 590 -41.29 -24.62 -23.25
N LEU A 591 -42.46 -24.12 -22.83
CA LEU A 591 -42.92 -22.76 -23.18
C LEU A 591 -42.38 -21.65 -22.24
N LEU A 592 -41.92 -21.97 -21.03
CA LEU A 592 -41.53 -20.92 -20.07
C LEU A 592 -40.14 -20.31 -20.38
N LEU A 593 -39.25 -21.12 -20.99
CA LEU A 593 -37.85 -20.73 -21.23
C LEU A 593 -37.65 -19.79 -22.43
N ILE A 594 -38.57 -19.79 -23.41
CA ILE A 594 -38.45 -18.93 -24.59
C ILE A 594 -38.80 -17.47 -24.24
N GLY A 595 -39.76 -17.24 -23.33
CA GLY A 595 -40.09 -15.89 -22.86
C GLY A 595 -38.95 -15.20 -22.09
N ILE A 596 -38.19 -15.97 -21.31
CA ILE A 596 -37.05 -15.45 -20.53
C ILE A 596 -35.88 -15.08 -21.45
N ALA A 597 -35.57 -15.91 -22.45
CA ALA A 597 -34.51 -15.64 -23.42
C ALA A 597 -34.75 -14.34 -24.21
N ALA A 598 -36.00 -14.09 -24.64
CA ALA A 598 -36.37 -12.87 -25.34
C ALA A 598 -36.19 -11.61 -24.46
N ALA A 599 -36.57 -11.67 -23.17
CA ALA A 599 -36.39 -10.56 -22.23
C ALA A 599 -34.91 -10.23 -22.01
N VAL A 600 -34.05 -11.24 -21.82
CA VAL A 600 -32.61 -11.04 -21.58
C VAL A 600 -31.91 -10.42 -22.80
N VAL A 601 -32.25 -10.82 -24.02
CA VAL A 601 -31.65 -10.24 -25.24
C VAL A 601 -32.08 -8.78 -25.45
N VAL A 602 -33.33 -8.42 -25.16
CA VAL A 602 -33.78 -7.02 -25.24
C VAL A 602 -33.13 -6.15 -24.15
N VAL A 603 -32.98 -6.66 -22.92
CA VAL A 603 -32.30 -5.92 -21.85
C VAL A 603 -30.81 -5.74 -22.14
N LEU A 604 -30.11 -6.78 -22.63
CA LEU A 604 -28.71 -6.64 -23.05
C LEU A 604 -28.54 -5.69 -24.23
N GLY A 605 -29.46 -5.71 -25.20
CA GLY A 605 -29.47 -4.76 -26.32
C GLY A 605 -29.64 -3.29 -25.90
N VAL A 606 -30.34 -3.03 -24.80
CA VAL A 606 -30.50 -1.66 -24.25
C VAL A 606 -29.33 -1.26 -23.35
N VAL A 607 -28.76 -2.18 -22.57
CA VAL A 607 -27.62 -1.88 -21.66
C VAL A 607 -26.30 -1.71 -22.42
N VAL A 608 -26.07 -2.48 -23.49
CA VAL A 608 -24.87 -2.34 -24.35
C VAL A 608 -24.96 -1.10 -25.28
N GLY A 609 -26.15 -0.52 -25.45
CA GLY A 609 -26.38 0.65 -26.33
C GLY A 609 -25.96 2.01 -25.78
N VAL A 610 -25.49 2.13 -24.53
CA VAL A 610 -25.27 3.43 -23.86
C VAL A 610 -23.78 3.81 -23.70
N PHE A 611 -22.86 2.84 -23.61
CA PHE A 611 -21.42 3.11 -23.46
C PHE A 611 -20.66 3.20 -24.81
N ALA A 612 -21.31 3.76 -25.83
CA ALA A 612 -20.78 3.89 -27.19
C ALA A 612 -20.68 5.36 -27.68
N PHE A 613 -20.66 6.35 -26.76
CA PHE A 613 -20.50 7.76 -27.12
C PHE A 613 -19.47 8.49 -26.25
N GLY A 614 -18.45 9.05 -26.91
CA GLY A 614 -17.68 10.22 -26.47
C GLY A 614 -17.14 10.25 -25.05
N GLY A 615 -15.92 9.76 -24.85
CA GLY A 615 -15.13 10.10 -23.65
C GLY A 615 -14.82 11.59 -23.60
N THR A 616 -15.66 12.36 -22.91
CA THR A 616 -15.48 13.80 -22.72
C THR A 616 -14.28 14.05 -21.80
N LYS A 617 -13.32 14.85 -22.26
CA LYS A 617 -12.22 15.32 -21.40
C LYS A 617 -12.82 16.14 -20.25
N LEU A 618 -12.43 15.83 -19.02
CA LEU A 618 -12.80 16.64 -17.86
C LEU A 618 -12.32 18.09 -18.07
N PRO A 619 -13.15 19.11 -17.77
CA PRO A 619 -12.75 20.50 -17.90
C PRO A 619 -11.44 20.83 -17.17
N THR A 620 -10.63 21.68 -17.78
CA THR A 620 -9.43 22.25 -17.16
C THR A 620 -9.80 23.43 -16.26
N ALA A 621 -8.83 23.93 -15.49
CA ALA A 621 -9.01 25.16 -14.72
C ALA A 621 -9.21 26.40 -15.63
N GLN A 622 -8.74 26.36 -16.87
CA GLN A 622 -8.93 27.44 -17.86
C GLN A 622 -10.35 27.43 -18.44
N ASP A 623 -10.90 26.24 -18.75
CA ASP A 623 -12.26 26.09 -19.28
C ASP A 623 -13.33 26.61 -18.30
N CYS A 624 -13.05 26.57 -17.00
CA CYS A 624 -13.97 27.02 -15.96
C CYS A 624 -13.89 28.51 -15.61
N GLN A 625 -12.97 29.29 -16.22
CA GLN A 625 -12.86 30.74 -15.95
C GLN A 625 -14.04 31.55 -16.51
N SER A 626 -14.84 30.98 -17.42
CA SER A 626 -16.07 31.58 -17.93
C SER A 626 -17.26 30.64 -17.72
N VAL A 627 -18.45 31.23 -17.62
CA VAL A 627 -19.71 30.48 -17.49
C VAL A 627 -20.11 29.99 -18.88
N GLY A 628 -19.77 28.73 -19.17
CA GLY A 628 -20.10 28.07 -20.43
C GLY A 628 -21.59 27.79 -20.62
N SER A 629 -21.94 27.18 -21.76
CA SER A 629 -23.30 26.73 -22.04
C SER A 629 -23.77 25.70 -21.00
N ALA A 630 -24.98 25.90 -20.48
CA ALA A 630 -25.66 24.98 -19.58
C ALA A 630 -26.55 23.98 -20.35
N ASP A 631 -26.67 22.76 -19.82
CA ASP A 631 -27.60 21.73 -20.32
C ASP A 631 -29.05 21.91 -19.83
N ASP A 632 -29.93 20.96 -20.18
CA ASP A 632 -31.35 20.95 -19.82
C ASP A 632 -31.61 20.88 -18.29
N LYS A 633 -30.67 20.31 -17.52
CA LYS A 633 -30.71 20.33 -16.04
C LYS A 633 -30.15 21.65 -15.46
N GLY A 634 -29.51 22.47 -16.29
CA GLY A 634 -28.86 23.73 -15.94
C GLY A 634 -27.36 23.63 -15.67
N PHE A 635 -26.74 22.46 -15.83
CA PHE A 635 -25.32 22.28 -15.55
C PHE A 635 -24.45 22.79 -16.70
N THR A 636 -23.44 23.62 -16.39
CA THR A 636 -22.26 23.76 -17.25
C THR A 636 -21.37 22.52 -17.15
N SER A 637 -20.43 22.32 -18.07
CA SER A 637 -19.46 21.21 -18.00
C SER A 637 -18.68 21.20 -16.67
N CYS A 638 -18.28 22.39 -16.19
CA CYS A 638 -17.61 22.57 -14.91
C CYS A 638 -18.50 22.27 -13.71
N LEU A 639 -19.80 22.59 -13.78
CA LEU A 639 -20.76 22.22 -12.73
C LEU A 639 -21.12 20.72 -12.76
N ARG A 640 -21.09 20.05 -13.92
CA ARG A 640 -21.13 18.57 -13.97
C ARG A 640 -19.91 17.95 -13.31
N GLN A 641 -18.71 18.48 -13.56
CA GLN A 641 -17.50 18.01 -12.88
C GLN A 641 -17.59 18.21 -11.36
N LEU A 642 -18.14 19.33 -10.90
CA LEU A 642 -18.36 19.58 -9.47
C LEU A 642 -19.45 18.68 -8.86
N ALA A 643 -20.54 18.40 -9.57
CA ALA A 643 -21.62 17.56 -9.04
C ALA A 643 -21.32 16.05 -9.12
N GLY A 644 -20.43 15.62 -10.03
CA GLY A 644 -20.10 14.21 -10.21
C GLY A 644 -21.36 13.36 -10.41
N THR A 645 -21.47 12.26 -9.67
CA THR A 645 -22.62 11.34 -9.70
C THR A 645 -23.94 11.99 -9.28
N VAL A 646 -23.92 13.08 -8.50
CA VAL A 646 -25.15 13.80 -8.10
C VAL A 646 -25.83 14.44 -9.31
N ALA A 647 -25.08 14.82 -10.35
CA ALA A 647 -25.66 15.39 -11.57
C ALA A 647 -26.67 14.45 -12.26
N ASP A 648 -26.44 13.14 -12.15
CA ASP A 648 -27.21 12.12 -12.88
C ASP A 648 -28.08 11.24 -11.99
N THR A 649 -27.69 11.00 -10.73
CA THR A 649 -28.50 10.30 -9.72
C THR A 649 -29.47 11.22 -8.96
N GLY A 650 -29.14 12.51 -8.83
CA GLY A 650 -29.95 13.50 -8.11
C GLY A 650 -31.11 14.06 -8.93
N LYS A 651 -32.17 14.50 -8.25
CA LYS A 651 -33.26 15.26 -8.87
C LYS A 651 -32.84 16.72 -8.99
N CYS A 652 -32.11 17.04 -10.06
CA CYS A 652 -31.52 18.35 -10.32
C CYS A 652 -32.38 19.24 -11.23
N ALA A 653 -32.38 20.54 -10.97
CA ALA A 653 -33.01 21.56 -11.80
C ALA A 653 -32.24 22.90 -11.79
N LYS A 654 -32.39 23.68 -12.86
CA LYS A 654 -31.76 24.99 -13.05
C LYS A 654 -32.33 26.03 -12.10
N GLY A 655 -31.46 26.84 -11.49
CA GLY A 655 -31.86 27.96 -10.63
C GLY A 655 -31.96 27.60 -9.13
N PRO A 656 -32.56 28.48 -8.31
CA PRO A 656 -32.53 28.35 -6.85
C PRO A 656 -33.58 27.38 -6.31
N GLY A 657 -33.13 26.19 -5.90
CA GLY A 657 -33.88 25.32 -5.00
C GLY A 657 -33.98 25.92 -3.60
N VAL A 658 -35.21 26.16 -3.15
CA VAL A 658 -35.63 26.51 -1.77
C VAL A 658 -34.86 27.63 -1.02
N ALA A 659 -35.37 28.85 -1.21
CA ALA A 659 -35.60 29.90 -0.20
C ALA A 659 -34.44 30.57 0.56
N ASN A 660 -33.34 29.88 0.92
CA ASN A 660 -32.44 30.33 2.00
C ASN A 660 -31.06 30.86 1.56
N VAL A 661 -30.83 31.08 0.27
CA VAL A 661 -29.63 31.76 -0.24
C VAL A 661 -29.93 33.26 -0.44
N PRO A 662 -29.18 34.20 0.16
CA PRO A 662 -29.43 35.63 0.06
C PRO A 662 -29.43 36.17 -1.38
N ALA A 663 -30.24 37.20 -1.62
CA ALA A 663 -30.35 37.86 -2.92
C ALA A 663 -29.03 38.56 -3.35
N GLU A 664 -28.12 38.81 -2.41
CA GLU A 664 -26.75 39.27 -2.64
C GLU A 664 -25.89 38.17 -3.28
N VAL A 665 -25.95 36.95 -2.74
CA VAL A 665 -25.20 35.79 -3.25
C VAL A 665 -25.68 35.42 -4.66
N ALA A 666 -26.98 35.51 -4.91
CA ALA A 666 -27.57 35.29 -6.24
C ALA A 666 -27.08 36.28 -7.32
N LYS A 667 -26.51 37.44 -6.94
CA LYS A 667 -25.92 38.43 -7.88
C LYS A 667 -24.43 38.16 -8.18
N LEU A 668 -23.77 37.27 -7.41
CA LEU A 668 -22.35 36.94 -7.56
C LEU A 668 -22.11 35.68 -8.41
N VAL A 669 -23.16 34.94 -8.77
CA VAL A 669 -23.10 33.68 -9.51
C VAL A 669 -23.69 33.82 -10.92
N GLY A 670 -23.08 33.17 -11.91
CA GLY A 670 -23.54 33.21 -13.30
C GLY A 670 -24.26 31.94 -13.76
N ALA A 671 -23.99 30.80 -13.12
CA ALA A 671 -24.78 29.57 -13.28
C ALA A 671 -25.02 28.89 -11.92
N GLN A 672 -26.19 28.27 -11.78
CA GLN A 672 -26.61 27.58 -10.56
C GLN A 672 -27.55 26.41 -10.89
N VAL A 673 -27.30 25.27 -10.26
CA VAL A 673 -28.16 24.09 -10.25
C VAL A 673 -28.44 23.70 -8.81
N SER A 674 -29.67 23.27 -8.52
CA SER A 674 -30.05 22.69 -7.24
C SER A 674 -30.53 21.25 -7.42
N CYS A 675 -30.07 20.35 -6.55
CA CYS A 675 -30.30 18.91 -6.61
C CYS A 675 -30.84 18.38 -5.30
N SER A 676 -31.92 17.60 -5.38
CA SER A 676 -32.43 16.81 -4.25
C SER A 676 -31.78 15.43 -4.26
N VAL A 677 -31.14 15.06 -3.14
CA VAL A 677 -30.38 13.81 -2.95
C VAL A 677 -30.92 13.08 -1.72
N SER A 678 -30.93 11.73 -1.74
CA SER A 678 -31.32 10.94 -0.57
C SER A 678 -30.13 10.80 0.40
N GLY A 679 -30.23 11.42 1.58
CA GLY A 679 -29.32 11.18 2.71
C GLY A 679 -29.61 9.84 3.42
N ALA A 680 -28.79 9.51 4.43
CA ALA A 680 -28.76 8.20 5.09
C ALA A 680 -30.15 7.64 5.49
N ASP A 681 -30.99 8.43 6.18
CA ASP A 681 -32.34 8.01 6.61
C ASP A 681 -33.42 8.13 5.51
N GLY A 682 -33.04 8.15 4.22
CA GLY A 682 -33.95 8.46 3.11
C GLY A 682 -34.44 9.91 3.06
N GLN A 683 -33.94 10.78 3.94
CA GLN A 683 -34.28 12.20 3.94
C GLN A 683 -33.80 12.91 2.66
N GLN A 684 -34.57 13.88 2.16
CA GLN A 684 -34.18 14.66 0.99
C GLN A 684 -33.29 15.84 1.39
N VAL A 685 -32.00 15.71 1.09
CA VAL A 685 -30.96 16.73 1.27
C VAL A 685 -30.94 17.62 0.03
N GLN A 686 -30.84 18.94 0.21
CA GLN A 686 -30.65 19.86 -0.91
C GLN A 686 -29.18 20.20 -1.06
N VAL A 687 -28.68 20.05 -2.28
CA VAL A 687 -27.33 20.45 -2.69
C VAL A 687 -27.44 21.50 -3.79
N ILE A 688 -26.66 22.57 -3.68
CA ILE A 688 -26.61 23.67 -4.64
C ILE A 688 -25.19 23.73 -5.19
N TYR A 689 -25.06 23.74 -6.52
CA TYR A 689 -23.78 23.86 -7.24
C TYR A 689 -23.77 25.17 -8.03
N GLN A 690 -22.74 25.99 -7.86
CA GLN A 690 -22.69 27.37 -8.34
C GLN A 690 -21.35 27.70 -9.02
N GLN A 691 -21.42 28.34 -10.19
CA GLN A 691 -20.27 28.86 -10.93
C GLN A 691 -20.37 30.38 -10.99
N ALA A 692 -19.30 31.06 -10.56
CA ALA A 692 -19.21 32.51 -10.56
C ALA A 692 -18.42 33.03 -11.77
N PRO A 693 -18.52 34.33 -12.12
CA PRO A 693 -17.73 34.93 -13.20
C PRO A 693 -16.24 35.11 -12.90
N SER A 694 -15.81 34.93 -11.64
CA SER A 694 -14.40 35.01 -11.23
C SER A 694 -14.16 34.24 -9.92
N GLN A 695 -12.91 33.89 -9.62
CA GLN A 695 -12.56 33.22 -8.36
C GLN A 695 -12.96 34.09 -7.16
N GLN A 696 -12.63 35.38 -7.19
CA GLN A 696 -13.01 36.35 -6.15
C GLN A 696 -14.54 36.38 -5.91
N SER A 697 -15.34 36.31 -6.98
CA SER A 697 -16.80 36.23 -6.87
C SER A 697 -17.28 34.93 -6.23
N ALA A 698 -16.65 33.78 -6.54
CA ALA A 698 -16.95 32.49 -5.92
C ALA A 698 -16.56 32.49 -4.43
N ASP A 699 -15.36 32.97 -4.09
CA ASP A 699 -14.85 33.02 -2.72
C ASP A 699 -15.70 33.95 -1.84
N MET A 700 -16.10 35.11 -2.36
CA MET A 700 -17.03 36.02 -1.68
C MET A 700 -18.42 35.39 -1.47
N ALA A 701 -18.97 34.72 -2.49
CA ALA A 701 -20.27 34.06 -2.42
C ALA A 701 -20.27 32.88 -1.42
N ALA A 702 -19.18 32.09 -1.40
CA ALA A 702 -18.97 31.04 -0.43
C ALA A 702 -18.78 31.60 0.99
N ALA A 703 -18.02 32.69 1.16
CA ALA A 703 -17.83 33.35 2.45
C ALA A 703 -19.15 33.92 3.01
N MET A 704 -19.99 34.54 2.17
CA MET A 704 -21.34 34.97 2.56
C MET A 704 -22.21 33.78 2.96
N THR A 705 -22.16 32.67 2.22
CA THR A 705 -22.90 31.44 2.57
C THR A 705 -22.41 30.85 3.90
N LYS A 706 -21.09 30.84 4.17
CA LYS A 706 -20.51 30.42 5.46
C LYS A 706 -20.98 31.27 6.65
N GLN A 707 -21.47 32.50 6.45
CA GLN A 707 -22.04 33.32 7.53
C GLN A 707 -23.45 32.87 7.95
N LEU A 708 -24.25 32.31 7.02
CA LEU A 708 -25.57 31.73 7.31
C LEU A 708 -25.46 30.51 8.24
N ALA A 709 -24.39 29.74 8.07
CA ALA A 709 -23.98 28.63 8.94
C ALA A 709 -23.53 29.09 10.35
N GLY A 710 -23.49 30.40 10.63
CA GLY A 710 -23.33 30.96 11.96
C GLY A 710 -21.90 30.93 12.52
N LYS A 711 -21.82 31.08 13.85
CA LYS A 711 -20.56 31.09 14.65
C LYS A 711 -20.49 29.93 15.66
N GLY A 712 -21.27 28.86 15.45
CA GLY A 712 -21.19 27.64 16.25
C GLY A 712 -19.92 26.82 15.95
N GLU A 713 -19.86 25.63 16.52
CA GLU A 713 -18.86 24.59 16.20
C GLU A 713 -18.80 24.34 14.68
N LYS A 714 -17.58 24.15 14.16
CA LYS A 714 -17.32 23.92 12.74
C LYS A 714 -16.32 22.79 12.52
N VAL A 715 -16.54 22.02 11.47
CA VAL A 715 -15.54 21.13 10.87
C VAL A 715 -15.11 21.78 9.57
N GLU A 716 -13.82 22.07 9.42
CA GLU A 716 -13.24 22.56 8.15
C GLU A 716 -12.09 21.63 7.74
N ALA A 717 -12.11 21.18 6.48
CA ALA A 717 -11.10 20.29 5.93
C ALA A 717 -10.88 20.54 4.43
N ALA A 718 -9.73 20.08 3.91
CA ALA A 718 -9.48 20.00 2.49
C ALA A 718 -10.17 18.75 1.90
N TRP A 719 -10.60 18.82 0.65
CA TRP A 719 -11.19 17.70 -0.10
C TRP A 719 -10.59 17.59 -1.49
N GLN A 720 -10.60 16.38 -2.06
CA GLN A 720 -10.15 16.09 -3.41
C GLN A 720 -11.05 15.04 -4.06
N GLY A 721 -11.26 15.15 -5.37
CA GLY A 721 -11.98 14.15 -6.16
C GLY A 721 -12.49 14.68 -7.50
N ASN A 722 -12.82 13.78 -8.42
CA ASN A 722 -13.20 14.06 -9.82
C ASN A 722 -12.26 15.05 -10.58
N GLY A 723 -10.95 15.01 -10.29
CA GLY A 723 -9.97 15.94 -10.86
C GLY A 723 -10.02 17.37 -10.32
N LEU A 724 -10.76 17.59 -9.22
CA LEU A 724 -10.83 18.85 -8.47
C LEU A 724 -10.18 18.67 -7.09
N LYS A 725 -9.77 19.79 -6.49
CA LYS A 725 -9.42 19.89 -5.07
C LYS A 725 -9.96 21.20 -4.49
N GLY A 726 -10.15 21.25 -3.19
CA GLY A 726 -10.85 22.35 -2.55
C GLY A 726 -10.88 22.25 -1.02
N HIS A 727 -11.68 23.11 -0.41
CA HIS A 727 -11.92 23.11 1.03
C HIS A 727 -13.43 23.10 1.31
N TYR A 728 -13.85 22.56 2.45
CA TYR A 728 -15.23 22.66 2.93
C TYR A 728 -15.32 23.19 4.37
N SER A 729 -16.53 23.59 4.75
CA SER A 729 -16.89 24.09 6.08
C SER A 729 -18.27 23.58 6.44
N ALA A 730 -18.35 22.68 7.41
CA ALA A 730 -19.59 22.10 7.93
C ALA A 730 -19.91 22.69 9.30
N ALA A 731 -21.15 23.12 9.53
CA ALA A 731 -21.60 23.69 10.80
C ALA A 731 -23.13 23.60 10.94
N VAL A 732 -23.66 23.76 12.16
CA VAL A 732 -25.10 23.73 12.45
C VAL A 732 -25.51 25.01 13.20
N ASN A 733 -26.61 25.63 12.75
CA ASN A 733 -27.14 26.87 13.28
C ASN A 733 -28.68 26.84 13.25
N ASN A 734 -29.36 27.16 14.35
CA ASN A 734 -30.83 27.23 14.46
C ASN A 734 -31.56 26.02 13.79
N SER A 735 -31.19 24.80 14.20
CA SER A 735 -31.72 23.55 13.64
C SER A 735 -31.59 23.43 12.11
N THR A 736 -30.55 24.04 11.54
CA THR A 736 -30.20 23.98 10.12
C THR A 736 -28.73 23.66 9.99
N GLY A 737 -28.44 22.49 9.41
CA GLY A 737 -27.10 22.03 9.09
C GLY A 737 -26.68 22.53 7.71
N TRP A 738 -25.45 22.99 7.62
CA TRP A 738 -24.84 23.55 6.42
C TRP A 738 -23.51 22.87 6.13
N VAL A 739 -23.20 22.67 4.86
CA VAL A 739 -21.82 22.54 4.37
C VAL A 739 -21.62 23.55 3.25
N VAL A 740 -20.49 24.26 3.23
CA VAL A 740 -20.10 25.13 2.11
C VAL A 740 -18.73 24.70 1.63
N PHE A 741 -18.61 24.35 0.35
CA PHE A 741 -17.39 23.80 -0.26
C PHE A 741 -16.96 24.62 -1.47
N THR A 742 -15.67 24.97 -1.55
CA THR A 742 -15.05 25.75 -2.64
C THR A 742 -14.05 24.89 -3.41
N VAL A 743 -13.77 25.27 -4.67
CA VAL A 743 -12.72 24.66 -5.50
C VAL A 743 -11.52 25.59 -5.61
N GLU A 744 -10.31 25.05 -5.54
CA GLU A 744 -9.08 25.83 -5.75
C GLU A 744 -8.84 26.12 -7.24
N GLY A 745 -8.55 27.38 -7.56
CA GLY A 745 -8.17 27.81 -8.92
C GLY A 745 -9.28 27.70 -9.98
N ARG A 746 -10.52 27.47 -9.56
CA ARG A 746 -11.72 27.48 -10.42
C ARG A 746 -12.84 28.23 -9.69
N PRO A 747 -13.62 29.10 -10.39
CA PRO A 747 -14.69 29.91 -9.78
C PRO A 747 -15.96 29.07 -9.52
N LEU A 748 -15.80 28.01 -8.73
CA LEU A 748 -16.77 26.95 -8.47
C LEU A 748 -16.91 26.76 -6.97
N PHE A 749 -18.14 26.70 -6.49
CA PHE A 749 -18.45 26.34 -5.11
C PHE A 749 -19.81 25.66 -5.03
N GLY A 750 -20.14 25.11 -3.87
CA GLY A 750 -21.46 24.60 -3.59
C GLY A 750 -21.84 24.70 -2.12
N ALA A 751 -23.11 24.44 -1.85
CA ALA A 751 -23.69 24.46 -0.52
C ALA A 751 -24.64 23.27 -0.32
N VAL A 752 -24.59 22.66 0.86
CA VAL A 752 -25.50 21.62 1.33
C VAL A 752 -26.38 22.22 2.43
N ASN A 753 -27.67 21.92 2.44
CA ASN A 753 -28.59 22.34 3.49
C ASN A 753 -29.50 21.20 3.97
N VAL A 754 -29.61 21.04 5.30
CA VAL A 754 -30.51 20.10 5.97
C VAL A 754 -31.22 20.81 7.12
N THR A 755 -32.55 20.78 7.16
CA THR A 755 -33.36 21.49 8.18
C THR A 755 -34.02 20.53 9.17
N GLY A 756 -34.30 21.04 10.37
CA GLY A 756 -34.97 20.31 11.45
C GLY A 756 -34.01 19.42 12.24
N ALA A 757 -34.56 18.56 13.09
CA ALA A 757 -33.79 17.71 14.02
C ALA A 757 -32.81 16.74 13.34
N LYS A 758 -32.87 16.57 12.01
CA LYS A 758 -31.96 15.75 11.21
C LYS A 758 -30.70 16.47 10.75
N SER A 759 -30.49 17.74 11.15
CA SER A 759 -29.25 18.48 10.88
C SER A 759 -28.03 17.95 11.66
N GLY A 760 -28.24 17.14 12.70
CA GLY A 760 -27.16 16.59 13.52
C GLY A 760 -26.28 17.65 14.15
N ASN A 761 -24.96 17.40 14.14
CA ASN A 761 -23.89 18.33 14.53
C ASN A 761 -22.96 18.60 13.32
N ALA A 762 -21.90 19.39 13.51
CA ALA A 762 -20.97 19.73 12.43
C ALA A 762 -20.29 18.49 11.79
N ASN A 763 -19.97 17.47 12.59
CA ASN A 763 -19.41 16.19 12.12
C ASN A 763 -20.40 15.43 11.24
N ALA A 764 -21.67 15.27 11.64
CA ALA A 764 -22.69 14.60 10.84
C ALA A 764 -22.97 15.31 9.49
N MET A 765 -22.80 16.64 9.44
CA MET A 765 -22.86 17.39 8.18
C MET A 765 -21.61 17.18 7.31
N ALA A 766 -20.42 17.05 7.91
CA ALA A 766 -19.19 16.70 7.21
C ALA A 766 -19.27 15.27 6.61
N ASP A 767 -19.66 14.27 7.42
CA ASP A 767 -19.92 12.88 6.98
C ASP A 767 -20.89 12.84 5.78
N LEU A 768 -21.98 13.59 5.84
CA LEU A 768 -22.95 13.69 4.76
C LEU A 768 -22.34 14.24 3.46
N PHE A 769 -21.40 15.19 3.56
CA PHE A 769 -20.67 15.69 2.40
C PHE A 769 -19.69 14.63 1.86
N GLU A 770 -18.78 14.16 2.70
CA GLU A 770 -17.70 13.22 2.33
C GLU A 770 -18.20 11.86 1.83
N GLN A 771 -19.41 11.43 2.19
CA GLN A 771 -19.94 10.11 1.81
C GLN A 771 -20.97 10.13 0.66
N LYS A 772 -21.52 11.30 0.29
CA LYS A 772 -22.69 11.40 -0.63
C LYS A 772 -22.69 12.59 -1.60
N ILE A 773 -21.83 13.58 -1.41
CA ILE A 773 -21.91 14.88 -2.12
C ILE A 773 -20.56 15.35 -2.66
N GLN A 774 -19.45 14.95 -2.03
CA GLN A 774 -18.10 15.30 -2.46
C GLN A 774 -17.85 14.85 -3.92
N PRO A 775 -17.23 15.69 -4.77
CA PRO A 775 -17.10 15.38 -6.19
C PRO A 775 -16.24 14.14 -6.39
N GLY A 776 -16.79 13.09 -7.00
CA GLY A 776 -16.08 11.84 -7.27
C GLY A 776 -16.29 10.73 -6.24
N THR A 777 -17.17 10.89 -5.25
CA THR A 777 -17.65 9.76 -4.44
C THR A 777 -18.76 9.01 -5.16
N SER A 778 -18.63 7.68 -5.27
CA SER A 778 -19.64 6.79 -5.88
C SER A 778 -19.55 5.36 -5.34
#